data_AF-A0AAE1LE89-F1
#
_entry.id   AF-A0AAE1LE89-F1
#
_cell.length_a   1.000
_cell.length_b   1.000
_cell.length_c   1.000
_cell.angle_alpha   90.00
_cell.angle_beta   90.00
_cell.angle_gamma   90.00
#
_symmetry.space_group_name_H-M   'P 1'
#
loop_
_entity.id
_entity.type
_entity.pdbx_description
1 polymer ?
#
loop_
_entity_poly.entity_id
_entity_poly.type
_entity_poly.pdbx_seq_one_letter_code
_entity_poly.pdbx_strand_id
1 'polypeptide(L)'
;MGVPRRTVVKIRPSHPELGVMLPNPPADLRTSPAKVWSGICTVIKYVVFFCLGMVVGAVFLQSDNVQKGCFESMVAVGFSSHRSREICYKNQLSYSGPLTRFDCMPRNANAVDCKKRGCIWDESVHNVPYCFYPDKYGSYSNMNITADDGKITAFMQKKMKSPYPEDVDLLQFEACSETESRLHIKITDAKRDRFEPYYPAVPQVDCKQFENSKFQVKITEGRMGFKVMRSPNHVIFDSEDIGALIYANQFLQVTAKFSSGSLLYGIGERQSPMNIKTSTYQSFTLWNRDVAPTDKVNLYGSHPFLLIRDSFNGSNSQWHGLFLLNSNAMDIITQPGPSITFRTIGGVLDFYWFLGDTPSQVTEQYLEVIGRPRMPPYWALGFHLCKFGYGSLEKTIEVWNRTRSADIPFDVQWNDLDYMDRNNDFTIGPKFRKLSDFVDMLHSIGMHYIPLIDPGVSAGEKAGQYEPYDYGLELGIFINDEKNKPFVGKVWNGISTVWPDFTNPKSVDYWTLMLQKLHRQVAFDGAWIDMNEPSNFYSGTVKGCPKNSLNYPPYVPNVVDGQLFSKTICPSAKHYKGLHYDLHNMYGISEAVITSFALEQIRSGKRPVAISRSTFPGHGHYASHWTGDVFSTWNDMKLSVAQILNFNLFGIPFVGADICGFNGNTTAELCARWSQLGAFYPFSRNHNSDDTIEQDPVSLGP
;
A
#
# COMPACT_ATOMS: atom_id res chain seq x y z
N MET A 1 1.16 -37.21 36.76
CA MET A 1 2.09 -37.14 37.91
C MET A 1 3.47 -36.72 37.40
N GLY A 2 4.08 -35.69 38.00
CA GLY A 2 5.54 -35.55 38.10
C GLY A 2 6.30 -34.90 36.93
N VAL A 3 6.35 -33.57 36.89
CA VAL A 3 7.36 -32.77 36.18
C VAL A 3 8.69 -32.80 36.96
N PRO A 4 9.87 -32.98 36.35
CA PRO A 4 11.14 -32.72 37.01
C PRO A 4 11.65 -31.29 36.73
N ARG A 5 11.99 -30.62 37.83
CA ARG A 5 12.64 -29.31 37.93
C ARG A 5 14.02 -29.32 37.26
N ARG A 6 14.37 -28.24 36.56
CA ARG A 6 15.78 -27.91 36.21
C ARG A 6 16.26 -26.71 37.01
N THR A 7 17.47 -26.90 37.51
CA THR A 7 18.26 -26.11 38.46
C THR A 7 18.76 -24.81 37.84
N VAL A 8 18.70 -23.74 38.62
CA VAL A 8 19.26 -22.41 38.35
C VAL A 8 20.77 -22.43 38.64
N VAL A 9 21.60 -22.07 37.66
CA VAL A 9 23.04 -21.83 37.84
C VAL A 9 23.31 -20.33 37.74
N LYS A 10 23.81 -19.76 38.84
CA LYS A 10 24.35 -18.39 38.93
C LYS A 10 25.75 -18.36 38.32
N ILE A 11 26.01 -17.42 37.42
CA ILE A 11 27.37 -17.06 36.97
C ILE A 11 27.57 -15.56 37.23
N ARG A 12 28.62 -15.22 37.98
CA ARG A 12 29.09 -13.85 38.25
C ARG A 12 29.91 -13.33 37.06
N PRO A 13 29.92 -12.01 36.80
CA PRO A 13 30.73 -11.41 35.74
C PRO A 13 32.14 -11.05 36.25
N SER A 14 33.16 -11.26 35.42
CA SER A 14 34.53 -10.79 35.61
C SER A 14 34.95 -9.96 34.40
N HIS A 15 35.21 -8.67 34.64
CA HIS A 15 35.89 -7.73 33.73
C HIS A 15 37.40 -8.03 33.66
N PRO A 16 38.06 -7.56 32.58
CA PRO A 16 39.21 -6.69 32.78
C PRO A 16 39.12 -5.38 31.99
N GLU A 17 39.65 -4.34 32.61
CA GLU A 17 39.75 -2.94 32.16
C GLU A 17 40.78 -2.77 31.04
N LEU A 18 40.46 -1.93 30.05
CA LEU A 18 41.42 -1.21 29.22
C LEU A 18 40.83 0.17 28.91
N GLY A 19 41.48 1.21 29.45
CA GLY A 19 41.06 2.60 29.35
C GLY A 19 41.47 3.26 28.03
N VAL A 20 40.59 4.13 27.53
CA VAL A 20 40.94 5.15 26.54
C VAL A 20 40.27 6.46 26.97
N MET A 21 41.10 7.50 27.04
CA MET A 21 40.78 8.86 27.48
C MET A 21 39.89 9.59 26.47
N LEU A 22 38.87 10.29 26.97
CA LEU A 22 38.13 11.35 26.26
C LEU A 22 38.61 12.72 26.79
N PRO A 23 38.88 13.72 25.94
CA PRO A 23 39.14 15.07 26.42
C PRO A 23 37.84 15.87 26.58
N ASN A 24 37.70 16.50 27.77
CA ASN A 24 36.65 17.45 28.12
C ASN A 24 36.98 18.89 27.62
N PRO A 25 35.97 19.78 27.53
CA PRO A 25 36.07 21.08 26.87
C PRO A 25 36.64 22.18 27.80
N PRO A 26 37.13 23.32 27.28
CA PRO A 26 37.48 24.44 28.13
C PRO A 26 36.36 25.48 28.22
N ALA A 27 36.13 25.97 29.44
CA ALA A 27 35.32 27.13 29.75
C ALA A 27 36.22 28.33 30.14
N ASP A 28 35.87 29.48 29.58
CA ASP A 28 35.88 30.86 30.11
C ASP A 28 37.12 31.44 30.81
N LEU A 29 37.57 32.61 30.32
CA LEU A 29 38.25 33.65 31.10
C LEU A 29 37.99 35.03 30.49
N ARG A 30 37.28 35.88 31.25
CA ARG A 30 37.03 37.31 31.02
C ARG A 30 38.29 38.14 31.29
N THR A 31 38.47 39.24 30.54
CA THR A 31 38.71 40.62 31.05
C THR A 31 38.74 41.66 29.92
N SER A 32 38.09 42.80 30.16
CA SER A 32 37.89 44.02 29.33
C SER A 32 39.07 45.03 29.43
N PRO A 33 38.99 46.34 29.04
CA PRO A 33 38.17 47.08 28.04
C PRO A 33 38.98 48.10 27.17
N ALA A 34 38.27 48.77 26.24
CA ALA A 34 38.27 50.23 25.99
C ALA A 34 38.80 50.82 24.65
N LYS A 35 38.02 51.80 24.17
CA LYS A 35 38.28 52.95 23.27
C LYS A 35 38.33 52.69 21.75
N VAL A 36 37.87 53.56 20.84
CA VAL A 36 37.05 54.80 20.75
C VAL A 36 37.04 55.09 19.23
N TRP A 37 35.97 55.65 18.65
CA TRP A 37 36.00 56.82 17.74
C TRP A 37 34.59 57.09 17.15
N SER A 38 34.14 58.32 17.41
CA SER A 38 33.02 59.12 16.87
C SER A 38 33.20 59.42 15.37
N GLY A 39 32.27 60.00 14.59
CA GLY A 39 31.04 60.79 14.78
C GLY A 39 30.45 61.05 13.35
N ILE A 40 29.41 61.82 13.06
CA ILE A 40 29.08 63.22 13.43
C ILE A 40 27.69 63.59 12.81
N CYS A 41 26.90 64.38 13.57
CA CYS A 41 25.95 65.48 13.25
C CYS A 41 24.74 65.33 12.28
N THR A 42 23.48 65.57 12.69
CA THR A 42 22.71 66.85 12.94
C THR A 42 21.76 67.12 11.76
N VAL A 43 20.43 67.32 11.92
CA VAL A 43 19.74 68.62 12.09
C VAL A 43 18.23 68.39 12.33
N ILE A 44 17.65 69.28 13.14
CA ILE A 44 16.27 69.44 13.64
C ILE A 44 15.46 70.38 12.71
N LYS A 45 14.12 70.21 12.57
CA LYS A 45 13.04 71.22 12.83
C LYS A 45 11.68 70.99 12.12
N TYR A 46 10.64 70.89 12.96
CA TYR A 46 9.27 71.48 12.98
C TYR A 46 8.55 71.96 11.70
N VAL A 47 7.25 71.64 11.60
CA VAL A 47 6.03 72.49 11.36
C VAL A 47 4.79 71.56 11.48
N VAL A 48 4.00 71.49 12.56
CA VAL A 48 2.77 72.26 12.94
C VAL A 48 1.76 72.53 11.81
N PHE A 49 0.59 71.86 11.81
CA PHE A 49 -0.72 72.53 11.96
C PHE A 49 -1.86 71.54 12.24
N PHE A 50 -2.79 72.03 13.05
CA PHE A 50 -3.86 71.37 13.80
C PHE A 50 -5.22 71.57 13.11
N CYS A 51 -6.24 70.89 13.68
CA CYS A 51 -7.70 71.17 13.64
C CYS A 51 -8.54 70.49 12.55
N LEU A 52 -9.81 70.11 12.79
CA LEU A 52 -10.59 69.68 13.98
C LEU A 52 -12.02 69.41 13.43
N GLY A 53 -12.78 68.50 14.05
CA GLY A 53 -14.25 68.42 13.90
C GLY A 53 -14.77 67.01 13.61
N MET A 54 -14.94 66.15 14.62
CA MET A 54 -16.14 65.96 15.49
C MET A 54 -17.35 65.31 14.79
N VAL A 55 -17.66 64.05 15.13
CA VAL A 55 -18.77 63.57 16.03
C VAL A 55 -20.12 63.54 15.29
N VAL A 56 -20.76 62.37 15.10
CA VAL A 56 -21.91 61.74 15.81
C VAL A 56 -22.16 60.40 15.06
N GLY A 57 -22.58 59.25 15.57
CA GLY A 57 -23.12 58.83 16.86
C GLY A 57 -23.32 57.29 16.84
N ALA A 58 -23.60 56.74 18.01
CA ALA A 58 -23.61 55.32 18.32
C ALA A 58 -24.98 54.63 18.12
N VAL A 59 -24.94 53.30 18.26
CA VAL A 59 -25.98 52.37 18.79
C VAL A 59 -26.62 51.38 17.79
N PHE A 60 -26.28 50.10 18.02
CA PHE A 60 -26.99 48.81 17.84
C PHE A 60 -28.18 48.71 16.87
N LEU A 61 -28.14 47.70 15.99
CA LEU A 61 -29.22 46.72 15.80
C LEU A 61 -28.73 45.48 15.01
N GLN A 62 -28.99 44.32 15.59
CA GLN A 62 -28.89 42.98 15.03
C GLN A 62 -30.28 42.62 14.47
N SER A 63 -30.40 42.23 13.19
CA SER A 63 -31.40 41.27 12.67
C SER A 63 -31.44 41.22 11.13
N ASP A 64 -31.47 39.99 10.63
CA ASP A 64 -32.33 39.48 9.55
C ASP A 64 -32.69 40.41 8.39
N ASN A 65 -32.02 40.24 7.23
CA ASN A 65 -32.61 40.63 5.94
C ASN A 65 -31.95 39.98 4.71
N VAL A 66 -32.00 38.64 4.60
CA VAL A 66 -31.70 37.96 3.32
C VAL A 66 -32.92 37.24 2.73
N GLN A 67 -34.04 37.15 3.43
CA GLN A 67 -35.26 36.50 2.91
C GLN A 67 -36.26 37.41 2.16
N LYS A 68 -36.02 38.72 2.04
CA LYS A 68 -36.97 39.67 1.41
C LYS A 68 -36.62 40.15 0.00
N GLY A 69 -35.66 39.52 -0.69
CA GLY A 69 -35.29 39.89 -2.06
C GLY A 69 -36.02 39.14 -3.17
N CYS A 70 -36.85 38.13 -2.88
CA CYS A 70 -37.41 37.22 -3.88
C CYS A 70 -38.90 37.40 -4.21
N PHE A 71 -39.59 38.40 -3.63
CA PHE A 71 -41.05 38.56 -3.85
C PHE A 71 -41.49 39.90 -4.45
N GLU A 72 -40.59 40.87 -4.68
CA GLU A 72 -40.98 42.19 -5.22
C GLU A 72 -40.49 42.49 -6.65
N SER A 73 -39.97 41.49 -7.38
CA SER A 73 -39.52 41.70 -8.77
C SER A 73 -40.38 41.01 -9.84
N MET A 74 -41.49 40.36 -9.45
CA MET A 74 -42.38 39.67 -10.40
C MET A 74 -43.64 40.46 -10.80
N VAL A 75 -43.76 41.73 -10.39
CA VAL A 75 -44.87 42.61 -10.83
C VAL A 75 -44.32 43.92 -11.40
N ALA A 76 -43.43 43.82 -12.38
CA ALA A 76 -43.20 44.89 -13.35
C ALA A 76 -42.44 44.33 -14.55
N VAL A 77 -43.09 44.36 -15.71
CA VAL A 77 -42.52 44.10 -17.05
C VAL A 77 -42.23 42.62 -17.35
N GLY A 78 -43.19 41.98 -18.00
CA GLY A 78 -43.04 40.64 -18.55
C GLY A 78 -42.03 40.59 -19.69
N PHE A 79 -40.93 39.87 -19.49
CA PHE A 79 -40.18 39.14 -20.52
C PHE A 79 -39.39 38.02 -19.83
N SER A 80 -39.83 36.77 -20.06
CA SER A 80 -39.14 35.55 -19.59
C SER A 80 -37.89 35.32 -20.45
N SER A 81 -36.70 35.53 -19.90
CA SER A 81 -35.44 35.07 -20.50
C SER A 81 -34.86 33.89 -19.72
N HIS A 82 -34.31 32.90 -20.43
CA HIS A 82 -33.63 31.71 -19.87
C HIS A 82 -32.53 32.05 -18.84
N ARG A 83 -31.96 33.26 -18.91
CA ARG A 83 -30.87 33.74 -18.06
C ARG A 83 -31.30 33.95 -16.60
N SER A 84 -32.57 34.31 -16.36
CA SER A 84 -33.09 34.56 -15.01
C SER A 84 -33.34 33.26 -14.23
N ARG A 85 -33.57 32.13 -14.91
CA ARG A 85 -33.70 30.80 -14.29
C ARG A 85 -32.34 30.18 -13.94
N GLU A 86 -31.28 30.49 -14.71
CA GLU A 86 -29.91 30.05 -14.42
C GLU A 86 -29.31 30.72 -13.16
N ILE A 87 -29.68 31.97 -12.89
CA ILE A 87 -29.20 32.72 -11.70
C ILE A 87 -29.86 32.20 -10.42
N CYS A 88 -31.13 31.77 -10.46
CA CYS A 88 -31.78 31.16 -9.30
C CYS A 88 -31.25 29.75 -8.97
N TYR A 89 -30.85 28.95 -9.97
CA TYR A 89 -30.27 27.62 -9.71
C TYR A 89 -28.88 27.69 -9.07
N LYS A 90 -28.09 28.73 -9.36
CA LYS A 90 -26.79 28.97 -8.70
C LYS A 90 -26.92 29.30 -7.21
N ASN A 91 -28.09 29.73 -6.73
CA ASN A 91 -28.32 30.18 -5.35
C ASN A 91 -28.89 29.11 -4.39
N GLN A 92 -29.00 27.84 -4.79
CA GLN A 92 -29.52 26.79 -3.89
C GLN A 92 -28.47 25.79 -3.35
N LEU A 93 -27.29 25.71 -3.95
CA LEU A 93 -26.22 24.80 -3.51
C LEU A 93 -25.01 25.62 -3.06
N SER A 94 -24.71 25.60 -1.76
CA SER A 94 -23.52 26.24 -1.18
C SER A 94 -22.30 25.34 -1.24
N TYR A 95 -21.10 25.93 -1.33
CA TYR A 95 -19.84 25.21 -1.15
C TYR A 95 -18.78 26.06 -0.44
N SER A 96 -17.90 25.43 0.34
CA SER A 96 -16.93 26.08 1.24
C SER A 96 -15.62 26.57 0.56
N GLY A 97 -15.60 26.69 -0.77
CA GLY A 97 -14.44 27.16 -1.56
C GLY A 97 -13.63 26.06 -2.28
N PRO A 98 -12.70 26.44 -3.18
CA PRO A 98 -12.04 25.53 -4.12
C PRO A 98 -11.15 24.46 -3.49
N LEU A 99 -10.59 24.74 -2.29
CA LEU A 99 -9.75 23.79 -1.55
C LEU A 99 -10.56 22.67 -0.89
N THR A 100 -11.89 22.70 -0.97
CA THR A 100 -12.80 21.70 -0.37
C THR A 100 -13.70 21.05 -1.40
N ARG A 101 -13.30 21.07 -2.69
CA ARG A 101 -14.03 20.42 -3.77
C ARG A 101 -13.76 18.92 -3.75
N PHE A 102 -14.76 18.15 -3.35
CA PHE A 102 -14.72 16.69 -3.44
C PHE A 102 -15.29 16.26 -4.78
N ASP A 103 -14.47 15.57 -5.55
CA ASP A 103 -14.78 15.18 -6.92
C ASP A 103 -16.02 14.26 -6.98
N CYS A 104 -17.04 14.71 -7.70
CA CYS A 104 -18.31 13.99 -7.89
C CYS A 104 -18.36 13.17 -9.19
N MET A 105 -17.40 13.42 -10.09
CA MET A 105 -17.35 12.75 -11.39
C MET A 105 -15.91 12.41 -11.74
N PRO A 106 -15.36 11.35 -11.13
CA PRO A 106 -13.93 11.07 -11.17
C PRO A 106 -13.37 10.63 -12.52
N ARG A 107 -14.25 10.34 -13.47
CA ARG A 107 -13.90 9.97 -14.83
C ARG A 107 -14.80 10.70 -15.81
N ASN A 108 -14.21 11.21 -16.89
CA ASN A 108 -14.89 11.82 -18.02
C ASN A 108 -15.89 12.93 -17.62
N ALA A 109 -15.46 13.80 -16.71
CA ALA A 109 -16.29 14.86 -16.14
C ALA A 109 -16.83 15.80 -17.24
N ASN A 110 -18.14 16.04 -17.22
CA ASN A 110 -18.79 17.01 -18.11
C ASN A 110 -19.91 17.76 -17.37
N ALA A 111 -20.21 18.98 -17.81
CA ALA A 111 -21.15 19.87 -17.13
C ALA A 111 -22.58 19.31 -17.05
N VAL A 112 -23.03 18.60 -18.09
CA VAL A 112 -24.40 18.10 -18.18
C VAL A 112 -24.63 16.97 -17.19
N ASP A 113 -23.76 15.96 -17.19
CA ASP A 113 -23.90 14.81 -16.30
C ASP A 113 -23.55 15.16 -14.85
N CYS A 114 -22.64 16.12 -14.63
CA CYS A 114 -22.38 16.66 -13.30
C CYS A 114 -23.66 17.21 -12.65
N LYS A 115 -24.41 18.04 -13.37
CA LYS A 115 -25.68 18.60 -12.89
C LYS A 115 -26.74 17.52 -12.69
N LYS A 116 -26.79 16.49 -13.55
CA LYS A 116 -27.71 15.34 -13.37
C LYS A 116 -27.42 14.54 -12.10
N ARG A 117 -26.16 14.52 -11.62
CA ARG A 117 -25.77 13.89 -10.35
C ARG A 117 -26.10 14.76 -9.12
N GLY A 118 -26.72 15.92 -9.30
CA GLY A 118 -26.95 16.89 -8.23
C GLY A 118 -25.67 17.58 -7.75
N CYS A 119 -24.64 17.62 -8.60
CA CYS A 119 -23.33 18.19 -8.28
C CYS A 119 -23.13 19.57 -8.93
N ILE A 120 -22.14 20.30 -8.44
CA ILE A 120 -21.79 21.64 -8.91
C ILE A 120 -20.72 21.52 -10.00
N TRP A 121 -20.93 22.21 -11.13
CA TRP A 121 -19.93 22.39 -12.18
C TRP A 121 -19.33 23.80 -12.12
N ASP A 122 -18.01 23.89 -11.94
CA ASP A 122 -17.27 25.16 -11.98
C ASP A 122 -15.82 24.97 -12.46
N GLU A 123 -15.53 25.48 -13.65
CA GLU A 123 -14.24 25.44 -14.33
C GLU A 123 -13.37 26.69 -14.12
N SER A 124 -13.81 27.64 -13.28
CA SER A 124 -13.11 28.91 -13.06
C SER A 124 -11.78 28.77 -12.31
N VAL A 125 -11.53 27.63 -11.66
CA VAL A 125 -10.32 27.33 -10.90
C VAL A 125 -9.65 26.10 -11.50
N HIS A 126 -8.38 26.22 -11.87
CA HIS A 126 -7.59 25.12 -12.42
C HIS A 126 -7.03 24.19 -11.33
N ASN A 127 -6.66 22.96 -11.73
CA ASN A 127 -6.05 21.94 -10.85
C ASN A 127 -6.91 21.52 -9.65
N VAL A 128 -8.23 21.72 -9.76
CA VAL A 128 -9.24 21.23 -8.81
C VAL A 128 -10.35 20.54 -9.60
N PRO A 129 -11.16 19.66 -8.98
CA PRO A 129 -12.30 19.05 -9.64
C PRO A 129 -13.29 20.10 -10.17
N TYR A 130 -13.61 20.04 -11.46
CA TYR A 130 -14.63 20.92 -12.06
C TYR A 130 -16.04 20.46 -11.70
N CYS A 131 -16.26 19.16 -11.55
CA CYS A 131 -17.49 18.59 -11.00
C CYS A 131 -17.28 18.14 -9.56
N PHE A 132 -17.99 18.74 -8.60
CA PHE A 132 -17.80 18.44 -7.18
C PHE A 132 -19.12 18.42 -6.41
N TYR A 133 -19.12 17.72 -5.29
CA TYR A 133 -20.28 17.64 -4.40
C TYR A 133 -20.56 19.01 -3.75
N PRO A 134 -21.84 19.44 -3.64
CA PRO A 134 -22.23 20.57 -2.81
C PRO A 134 -22.02 20.28 -1.31
N ASP A 135 -21.99 21.32 -0.49
CA ASP A 135 -21.97 21.16 0.96
C ASP A 135 -23.24 20.40 1.42
N LYS A 136 -23.09 19.46 2.36
CA LYS A 136 -24.19 18.64 2.89
C LYS A 136 -24.95 17.85 1.81
N TYR A 137 -24.24 17.25 0.87
CA TYR A 137 -24.84 16.38 -0.16
C TYR A 137 -25.75 15.28 0.41
N GLY A 138 -25.41 14.74 1.59
CA GLY A 138 -26.33 13.94 2.42
C GLY A 138 -26.85 12.67 1.75
N SER A 139 -25.98 11.89 1.11
CA SER A 139 -26.38 10.67 0.36
C SER A 139 -26.95 9.57 1.25
N TYR A 140 -26.54 9.53 2.52
CA TYR A 140 -27.05 8.63 3.56
C TYR A 140 -27.41 9.41 4.83
N SER A 141 -28.19 8.79 5.70
CA SER A 141 -28.57 9.36 6.99
C SER A 141 -28.53 8.26 8.05
N ASN A 142 -27.85 8.53 9.16
CA ASN A 142 -27.73 7.61 10.30
C ASN A 142 -29.06 7.50 11.04
N MET A 143 -29.41 6.28 11.44
CA MET A 143 -30.64 5.94 12.16
C MET A 143 -30.40 4.85 13.21
N ASN A 144 -31.25 4.81 14.24
CA ASN A 144 -31.27 3.75 15.26
C ASN A 144 -29.89 3.50 15.90
N ILE A 145 -29.21 4.57 16.28
CA ILE A 145 -27.91 4.48 16.94
C ILE A 145 -28.08 3.86 18.32
N THR A 146 -27.34 2.79 18.60
CA THR A 146 -27.23 2.17 19.91
C THR A 146 -25.77 2.09 20.32
N ALA A 147 -25.50 2.21 21.61
CA ALA A 147 -24.17 2.08 22.19
C ALA A 147 -24.25 1.21 23.44
N ASP A 148 -23.47 0.16 23.49
CA ASP A 148 -23.39 -0.79 24.60
C ASP A 148 -21.99 -1.40 24.68
N ASP A 149 -21.42 -1.46 25.89
CA ASP A 149 -20.10 -2.02 26.20
C ASP A 149 -18.99 -1.80 25.13
N GLY A 150 -18.73 -0.52 24.77
CA GLY A 150 -17.70 -0.17 23.78
C GLY A 150 -18.02 -0.54 22.32
N LYS A 151 -19.22 -1.06 22.05
CA LYS A 151 -19.78 -1.28 20.72
C LYS A 151 -20.82 -0.19 20.41
N ILE A 152 -20.72 0.41 19.23
CA ILE A 152 -21.74 1.32 18.68
C ILE A 152 -22.27 0.69 17.41
N THR A 153 -23.58 0.54 17.30
CA THR A 153 -24.22 0.12 16.06
C THR A 153 -25.22 1.15 15.57
N ALA A 154 -25.35 1.28 14.27
CA ALA A 154 -26.34 2.13 13.63
C ALA A 154 -26.71 1.59 12.26
N PHE A 155 -27.84 2.05 11.72
CA PHE A 155 -28.14 1.87 10.31
C PHE A 155 -27.88 3.17 9.55
N MET A 156 -27.38 3.08 8.32
CA MET A 156 -27.29 4.23 7.42
C MET A 156 -28.27 4.03 6.28
N GLN A 157 -29.34 4.84 6.25
CA GLN A 157 -30.37 4.76 5.23
C GLN A 157 -30.02 5.67 4.06
N LYS A 158 -29.98 5.10 2.86
CA LYS A 158 -29.78 5.87 1.63
C LYS A 158 -30.89 6.91 1.48
N LYS A 159 -30.50 8.14 1.16
CA LYS A 159 -31.40 9.28 0.89
C LYS A 159 -31.35 9.72 -0.57
N MET A 160 -30.23 9.48 -1.25
CA MET A 160 -30.06 9.84 -2.65
C MET A 160 -29.48 8.67 -3.45
N LYS A 161 -30.01 8.47 -4.65
CA LYS A 161 -29.53 7.44 -5.57
C LYS A 161 -28.19 7.87 -6.19
N SER A 162 -27.18 7.02 -6.08
CA SER A 162 -25.89 7.22 -6.74
C SER A 162 -25.97 6.92 -8.25
N PRO A 163 -24.99 7.38 -9.06
CA PRO A 163 -24.95 7.05 -10.49
C PRO A 163 -24.48 5.61 -10.77
N TYR A 164 -24.13 4.85 -9.73
CA TYR A 164 -23.60 3.50 -9.85
C TYR A 164 -24.73 2.45 -9.75
N PRO A 165 -24.67 1.36 -10.53
CA PRO A 165 -25.65 0.28 -10.44
C PRO A 165 -25.65 -0.38 -9.06
N GLU A 166 -26.80 -0.95 -8.67
CA GLU A 166 -26.93 -1.74 -7.44
C GLU A 166 -26.48 -1.00 -6.17
N ASP A 167 -26.94 0.25 -6.07
CA ASP A 167 -26.75 1.12 -4.91
C ASP A 167 -27.49 0.56 -3.69
N VAL A 168 -26.79 0.33 -2.58
CA VAL A 168 -27.33 -0.32 -1.39
C VAL A 168 -28.31 0.61 -0.67
N ASP A 169 -29.46 0.11 -0.23
CA ASP A 169 -30.49 0.97 0.39
C ASP A 169 -30.25 1.20 1.88
N LEU A 170 -29.73 0.19 2.58
CA LEU A 170 -29.57 0.19 4.03
C LEU A 170 -28.23 -0.43 4.38
N LEU A 171 -27.35 0.37 4.99
CA LEU A 171 -26.07 -0.10 5.49
C LEU A 171 -26.15 -0.35 6.99
N GLN A 172 -25.34 -1.28 7.47
CA GLN A 172 -25.05 -1.47 8.87
C GLN A 172 -23.69 -0.83 9.18
N PHE A 173 -23.67 0.01 10.21
CA PHE A 173 -22.46 0.57 10.78
C PHE A 173 -22.20 -0.11 12.12
N GLU A 174 -20.98 -0.58 12.32
CA GLU A 174 -20.53 -1.15 13.58
C GLU A 174 -19.17 -0.55 13.94
N ALA A 175 -19.06 0.07 15.11
CA ALA A 175 -17.81 0.49 15.69
C ALA A 175 -17.54 -0.32 16.96
N CYS A 176 -16.38 -0.97 17.02
CA CYS A 176 -15.95 -1.87 18.07
C CYS A 176 -14.65 -1.34 18.70
N SER A 177 -14.70 -1.08 20.00
CA SER A 177 -13.51 -0.76 20.79
C SER A 177 -12.80 -2.06 21.15
N GLU A 178 -11.77 -2.42 20.40
CA GLU A 178 -11.02 -3.68 20.61
C GLU A 178 -10.01 -3.57 21.74
N THR A 179 -9.38 -2.41 21.89
CA THR A 179 -8.48 -2.06 23.00
C THR A 179 -8.65 -0.58 23.37
N GLU A 180 -7.95 -0.11 24.41
CA GLU A 180 -7.93 1.31 24.77
C GLU A 180 -7.37 2.22 23.65
N SER A 181 -6.63 1.67 22.68
CA SER A 181 -5.98 2.43 21.61
C SER A 181 -6.28 1.93 20.19
N ARG A 182 -7.06 0.85 20.05
CA ARG A 182 -7.42 0.25 18.77
C ARG A 182 -8.94 0.22 18.59
N LEU A 183 -9.38 0.86 17.52
CA LEU A 183 -10.78 0.98 17.12
C LEU A 183 -10.97 0.29 15.77
N HIS A 184 -11.98 -0.55 15.67
CA HIS A 184 -12.41 -1.20 14.43
C HIS A 184 -13.79 -0.67 14.04
N ILE A 185 -13.95 -0.14 12.82
CA ILE A 185 -15.24 0.29 12.28
C ILE A 185 -15.50 -0.40 10.96
N LYS A 186 -16.68 -1.02 10.84
CA LYS A 186 -17.13 -1.67 9.63
C LYS A 186 -18.44 -1.09 9.12
N ILE A 187 -18.53 -0.90 7.80
CA ILE A 187 -19.75 -0.52 7.10
C ILE A 187 -20.07 -1.59 6.05
N THR A 188 -21.20 -2.28 6.23
CA THR A 188 -21.65 -3.42 5.42
C THR A 188 -23.05 -3.17 4.85
N ASP A 189 -23.44 -3.96 3.84
CA ASP A 189 -24.84 -4.06 3.44
C ASP A 189 -25.62 -4.80 4.55
N ALA A 190 -26.67 -4.17 5.09
CA ALA A 190 -27.44 -4.74 6.19
C ALA A 190 -28.28 -5.97 5.80
N LYS A 191 -28.40 -6.27 4.51
CA LYS A 191 -29.28 -7.32 3.99
C LYS A 191 -28.53 -8.45 3.29
N ARG A 192 -27.27 -8.26 2.90
CA ARG A 192 -26.51 -9.20 2.07
C ARG A 192 -25.06 -9.22 2.50
N ASP A 193 -24.53 -10.42 2.63
CA ASP A 193 -23.09 -10.60 2.79
C ASP A 193 -22.38 -10.16 1.51
N ARG A 194 -21.22 -9.53 1.69
CA ARG A 194 -20.33 -9.08 0.61
C ARG A 194 -18.97 -9.71 0.80
N PHE A 195 -18.15 -9.65 -0.23
CA PHE A 195 -16.78 -10.14 -0.15
C PHE A 195 -16.01 -9.41 0.96
N GLU A 196 -15.29 -10.18 1.77
CA GLU A 196 -14.35 -9.68 2.76
C GLU A 196 -13.01 -10.41 2.60
N PRO A 197 -11.87 -9.71 2.63
CA PRO A 197 -10.57 -10.35 2.52
C PRO A 197 -10.34 -11.36 3.65
N TYR A 198 -9.84 -12.55 3.31
CA TYR A 198 -9.46 -13.58 4.29
C TYR A 198 -7.98 -13.53 4.69
N TYR A 199 -7.19 -12.66 4.04
CA TYR A 199 -5.88 -12.25 4.53
C TYR A 199 -5.87 -10.73 4.75
N PRO A 200 -5.13 -10.25 5.77
CA PRO A 200 -4.53 -11.04 6.84
C PRO A 200 -5.60 -11.73 7.68
N ALA A 201 -5.24 -12.83 8.35
CA ALA A 201 -6.12 -13.44 9.34
C ALA A 201 -6.17 -12.51 10.57
N VAL A 202 -7.19 -11.66 10.63
CA VAL A 202 -7.35 -10.69 11.71
C VAL A 202 -7.81 -11.35 13.01
N PRO A 203 -7.32 -10.90 14.17
CA PRO A 203 -7.75 -11.44 15.46
C PRO A 203 -9.24 -11.14 15.69
N GLN A 204 -9.98 -12.11 16.21
CA GLN A 204 -11.35 -11.89 16.68
C GLN A 204 -11.28 -11.35 18.11
N VAL A 205 -11.76 -10.11 18.31
CA VAL A 205 -11.69 -9.40 19.58
C VAL A 205 -13.07 -8.93 19.98
N ASP A 206 -13.47 -9.21 21.22
CA ASP A 206 -14.73 -8.69 21.77
C ASP A 206 -14.63 -7.19 22.02
N CYS A 207 -15.68 -6.45 21.65
CA CYS A 207 -15.80 -5.03 21.96
C CYS A 207 -15.92 -4.83 23.48
N LYS A 208 -15.23 -3.83 24.02
CA LYS A 208 -15.30 -3.48 25.45
C LYS A 208 -15.24 -1.99 25.68
N GLN A 209 -15.95 -1.50 26.69
CA GLN A 209 -15.76 -0.14 27.18
C GLN A 209 -14.43 -0.03 27.96
N PHE A 210 -13.59 0.95 27.62
CA PHE A 210 -12.34 1.23 28.33
C PHE A 210 -12.43 2.59 29.04
N GLU A 211 -12.07 2.65 30.32
CA GLU A 211 -12.03 3.91 31.09
C GLU A 211 -11.03 4.91 30.50
N ASN A 212 -9.89 4.42 30.02
CA ASN A 212 -8.79 5.23 29.47
C ASN A 212 -8.71 5.15 27.94
N SER A 213 -9.86 5.07 27.25
CA SER A 213 -9.86 5.04 25.78
C SER A 213 -9.16 6.28 25.19
N LYS A 214 -8.23 6.05 24.25
CA LYS A 214 -7.52 7.10 23.51
C LYS A 214 -8.36 7.72 22.41
N PHE A 215 -9.55 7.18 22.13
CA PHE A 215 -10.44 7.63 21.07
C PHE A 215 -11.89 7.79 21.53
N GLN A 216 -12.64 8.57 20.76
CA GLN A 216 -14.08 8.74 20.85
C GLN A 216 -14.67 8.64 19.43
N VAL A 217 -15.74 7.87 19.29
CA VAL A 217 -16.50 7.76 18.06
C VAL A 217 -17.78 8.57 18.20
N LYS A 218 -18.05 9.44 17.23
CA LYS A 218 -19.29 10.20 17.17
C LYS A 218 -20.03 9.87 15.89
N ILE A 219 -21.23 9.33 16.04
CA ILE A 219 -22.21 9.15 14.98
C ILE A 219 -23.46 9.93 15.37
N THR A 220 -23.98 10.74 14.45
CA THR A 220 -25.09 11.66 14.73
C THR A 220 -26.32 11.26 13.93
N GLU A 221 -27.45 11.05 14.62
CA GLU A 221 -28.74 10.73 14.01
C GLU A 221 -29.11 11.79 12.96
N GLY A 222 -29.63 11.36 11.82
CA GLY A 222 -30.05 12.25 10.74
C GLY A 222 -28.91 12.75 9.83
N ARG A 223 -27.64 12.69 10.27
CA ARG A 223 -26.47 13.12 9.47
C ARG A 223 -25.86 11.97 8.68
N MET A 224 -25.07 12.30 7.66
CA MET A 224 -24.26 11.33 6.91
C MET A 224 -22.91 11.15 7.60
N GLY A 225 -22.39 9.91 7.69
CA GLY A 225 -21.02 9.65 8.13
C GLY A 225 -20.82 9.71 9.65
N PHE A 226 -19.57 9.82 10.07
CA PHE A 226 -19.14 9.74 11.48
C PHE A 226 -17.81 10.45 11.71
N LYS A 227 -17.44 10.62 12.99
CA LYS A 227 -16.15 11.17 13.42
C LYS A 227 -15.39 10.22 14.33
N VAL A 228 -14.07 10.19 14.18
CA VAL A 228 -13.13 9.60 15.14
C VAL A 228 -12.26 10.72 15.70
N MET A 229 -12.14 10.77 17.02
CA MET A 229 -11.54 11.89 17.73
C MET A 229 -10.67 11.37 18.86
N ARG A 230 -9.55 12.04 19.18
CA ARG A 230 -8.81 11.78 20.42
C ARG A 230 -9.47 12.43 21.63
N SER A 231 -10.06 13.58 21.38
CA SER A 231 -10.80 14.39 22.34
C SER A 231 -11.82 15.23 21.58
N PRO A 232 -12.80 15.84 22.27
CA PRO A 232 -13.81 16.68 21.61
C PRO A 232 -13.24 17.81 20.73
N ASN A 233 -12.02 18.26 21.01
CA ASN A 233 -11.34 19.34 20.27
C ASN A 233 -10.25 18.83 19.30
N HIS A 234 -10.02 17.51 19.23
CA HIS A 234 -9.00 16.91 18.39
C HIS A 234 -9.60 15.78 17.54
N VAL A 235 -10.08 16.15 16.35
CA VAL A 235 -10.67 15.24 15.38
C VAL A 235 -9.58 14.68 14.47
N ILE A 236 -9.52 13.35 14.36
CA ILE A 236 -8.53 12.63 13.53
C ILE A 236 -9.16 12.02 12.29
N PHE A 237 -10.49 11.94 12.21
CA PHE A 237 -11.21 11.55 11.01
C PHE A 237 -12.61 12.17 11.05
N ASP A 238 -12.94 13.05 10.11
CA ASP A 238 -14.26 13.67 10.01
C ASP A 238 -14.92 13.39 8.66
N SER A 239 -15.83 12.43 8.60
CA SER A 239 -16.65 12.13 7.42
C SER A 239 -18.07 12.69 7.53
N GLU A 240 -18.40 13.41 8.60
CA GLU A 240 -19.77 13.86 8.88
C GLU A 240 -20.20 14.96 7.90
N ASP A 241 -21.20 14.68 7.07
CA ASP A 241 -21.71 15.57 6.02
C ASP A 241 -20.61 16.12 5.07
N ILE A 242 -19.49 15.38 4.93
CA ILE A 242 -18.36 15.70 4.04
C ILE A 242 -18.45 14.87 2.77
N GLY A 243 -18.37 15.53 1.60
CA GLY A 243 -18.39 14.86 0.31
C GLY A 243 -19.66 14.01 0.13
N ALA A 244 -19.50 12.78 -0.35
CA ALA A 244 -20.58 11.80 -0.40
C ALA A 244 -20.10 10.43 0.09
N LEU A 245 -20.89 9.81 0.97
CA LEU A 245 -20.82 8.37 1.22
C LEU A 245 -21.56 7.66 0.09
N ILE A 246 -20.87 6.88 -0.72
CA ILE A 246 -21.50 6.05 -1.75
C ILE A 246 -21.22 4.61 -1.42
N TYR A 247 -22.23 3.76 -1.53
CA TYR A 247 -22.10 2.33 -1.29
C TYR A 247 -22.97 1.59 -2.30
N ALA A 248 -22.35 1.26 -3.43
CA ALA A 248 -22.92 0.47 -4.50
C ALA A 248 -22.12 -0.81 -4.69
N ASN A 249 -22.71 -1.80 -5.38
CA ASN A 249 -22.10 -3.12 -5.53
C ASN A 249 -20.65 -3.08 -6.06
N GLN A 250 -20.36 -2.15 -6.98
CA GLN A 250 -19.02 -1.98 -7.57
C GLN A 250 -18.43 -0.57 -7.41
N PHE A 251 -18.89 0.18 -6.40
CA PHE A 251 -18.32 1.48 -6.06
C PHE A 251 -18.66 1.87 -4.61
N LEU A 252 -17.65 1.88 -3.76
CA LEU A 252 -17.73 2.31 -2.38
C LEU A 252 -16.84 3.53 -2.20
N GLN A 253 -17.36 4.59 -1.58
CA GLN A 253 -16.63 5.82 -1.36
C GLN A 253 -16.92 6.39 0.02
N VAL A 254 -15.86 6.78 0.74
CA VAL A 254 -15.95 7.62 1.94
C VAL A 254 -14.86 8.68 1.88
N THR A 255 -15.23 9.90 2.25
CA THR A 255 -14.32 11.04 2.35
C THR A 255 -14.24 11.49 3.79
N ALA A 256 -13.04 11.85 4.25
CA ALA A 256 -12.86 12.45 5.56
C ALA A 256 -11.81 13.56 5.56
N LYS A 257 -12.01 14.54 6.46
CA LYS A 257 -11.01 15.56 6.77
C LYS A 257 -10.11 15.12 7.92
N PHE A 258 -8.89 15.63 7.91
CA PHE A 258 -7.92 15.50 8.99
C PHE A 258 -7.69 16.85 9.68
N SER A 259 -7.05 16.82 10.85
CA SER A 259 -6.55 18.02 11.50
C SER A 259 -5.52 18.75 10.61
N SER A 260 -5.64 20.07 10.50
CA SER A 260 -4.69 20.91 9.77
C SER A 260 -3.27 20.73 10.29
N GLY A 261 -2.29 20.56 9.38
CA GLY A 261 -0.88 20.35 9.74
C GLY A 261 -0.48 18.88 9.95
N SER A 262 -1.38 17.93 9.72
CA SER A 262 -1.06 16.50 9.77
C SER A 262 -0.04 16.11 8.70
N LEU A 263 0.87 15.20 9.04
CA LEU A 263 1.81 14.58 8.10
C LEU A 263 1.43 13.13 7.85
N LEU A 264 1.35 12.73 6.59
CA LEU A 264 0.89 11.40 6.17
C LEU A 264 2.07 10.61 5.57
N TYR A 265 2.14 9.33 5.93
CA TYR A 265 3.12 8.34 5.45
C TYR A 265 2.40 7.02 5.16
N GLY A 266 3.02 6.12 4.39
CA GLY A 266 2.40 4.84 3.99
C GLY A 266 1.79 4.92 2.59
N ILE A 267 0.66 4.22 2.39
CA ILE A 267 0.06 3.86 1.10
C ILE A 267 1.09 3.25 0.15
N GLY A 268 1.05 1.94 -0.02
CA GLY A 268 1.98 1.23 -0.89
C GLY A 268 1.26 0.28 -1.83
N GLU A 269 1.91 -0.22 -2.87
CA GLU A 269 3.30 0.03 -3.20
C GLU A 269 3.49 1.25 -4.11
N ARG A 270 4.55 2.04 -3.86
CA ARG A 270 4.86 3.23 -4.66
C ARG A 270 6.35 3.56 -4.62
N GLN A 271 6.89 4.03 -5.74
CA GLN A 271 8.23 4.58 -5.85
C GLN A 271 8.16 6.12 -5.81
N SER A 272 8.07 6.69 -4.61
CA SER A 272 7.93 8.15 -4.42
C SER A 272 8.43 8.57 -3.04
N PRO A 273 8.64 9.89 -2.78
CA PRO A 273 9.07 10.37 -1.47
C PRO A 273 8.14 9.88 -0.34
N MET A 274 8.71 9.59 0.83
CA MET A 274 7.97 8.97 1.94
C MET A 274 6.74 9.79 2.37
N ASN A 275 6.85 11.13 2.37
CA ASN A 275 5.76 12.00 2.78
C ASN A 275 4.67 12.12 1.70
N ILE A 276 3.41 11.91 2.11
CA ILE A 276 2.25 12.15 1.27
C ILE A 276 1.83 13.61 1.42
N LYS A 277 1.68 14.32 0.30
CA LYS A 277 1.30 15.73 0.33
C LYS A 277 -0.22 15.86 0.35
N THR A 278 -0.70 16.71 1.25
CA THR A 278 -2.11 17.12 1.32
C THR A 278 -2.33 18.54 0.79
N SER A 279 -1.29 19.22 0.31
CA SER A 279 -1.38 20.54 -0.31
C SER A 279 -1.76 20.50 -1.80
N THR A 280 -1.86 19.32 -2.38
CA THR A 280 -2.19 19.08 -3.80
C THR A 280 -3.09 17.86 -3.91
N TYR A 281 -3.88 17.76 -4.98
CA TYR A 281 -4.61 16.53 -5.30
C TYR A 281 -3.62 15.44 -5.72
N GLN A 282 -3.56 14.34 -4.96
CA GLN A 282 -2.77 13.15 -5.30
C GLN A 282 -3.69 11.94 -5.28
N SER A 283 -3.52 11.05 -6.25
CA SER A 283 -4.25 9.79 -6.32
C SER A 283 -3.25 8.64 -6.22
N PHE A 284 -3.52 7.70 -5.33
CA PHE A 284 -2.75 6.49 -5.13
C PHE A 284 -3.62 5.30 -5.51
N THR A 285 -3.27 4.62 -6.59
CA THR A 285 -4.04 3.48 -7.09
C THR A 285 -3.44 2.18 -6.55
N LEU A 286 -4.28 1.32 -5.99
CA LEU A 286 -3.90 0.00 -5.48
C LEU A 286 -4.55 -1.08 -6.34
N TRP A 287 -3.72 -1.71 -7.16
CA TRP A 287 -4.02 -2.87 -8.00
C TRP A 287 -2.68 -3.48 -8.41
N ASN A 288 -2.39 -4.69 -7.96
CA ASN A 288 -1.07 -5.30 -8.11
C ASN A 288 -0.70 -5.42 -9.60
N ARG A 289 0.49 -4.97 -9.98
CA ARG A 289 0.84 -4.81 -11.39
C ARG A 289 2.33 -4.99 -11.62
N ASP A 290 2.64 -5.87 -12.56
CA ASP A 290 3.97 -6.04 -13.10
C ASP A 290 4.35 -4.85 -14.00
N VAL A 291 4.99 -3.85 -13.39
CA VAL A 291 5.52 -2.69 -14.10
C VAL A 291 6.78 -2.23 -13.40
N ALA A 292 7.79 -1.82 -14.17
CA ALA A 292 9.00 -1.25 -13.61
C ALA A 292 8.65 -0.06 -12.68
N PRO A 293 9.29 0.06 -11.50
CA PRO A 293 8.95 1.07 -10.52
C PRO A 293 9.13 2.47 -11.09
N THR A 294 8.04 3.25 -11.10
CA THR A 294 8.03 4.66 -11.49
C THR A 294 7.04 5.43 -10.63
N ASP A 295 7.13 6.76 -10.62
CA ASP A 295 6.19 7.59 -9.85
C ASP A 295 4.77 7.55 -10.43
N LYS A 296 3.75 7.57 -9.57
CA LYS A 296 2.30 7.64 -9.89
C LYS A 296 1.73 6.46 -10.68
N VAL A 297 2.34 5.29 -10.61
CA VAL A 297 1.76 4.04 -11.11
C VAL A 297 1.46 3.09 -9.95
N ASN A 298 0.45 2.23 -10.11
CA ASN A 298 0.24 1.08 -9.24
C ASN A 298 1.33 0.04 -9.53
N LEU A 299 2.04 -0.42 -8.49
CA LEU A 299 3.15 -1.37 -8.57
C LEU A 299 2.72 -2.77 -8.12
N TYR A 300 3.65 -3.59 -7.64
CA TYR A 300 3.48 -5.02 -7.40
C TYR A 300 2.58 -5.35 -6.19
N GLY A 301 2.59 -4.51 -5.15
CA GLY A 301 1.81 -4.69 -3.93
C GLY A 301 0.73 -3.64 -3.65
N SER A 302 -0.20 -3.98 -2.75
CA SER A 302 -1.29 -3.11 -2.31
C SER A 302 -1.40 -3.08 -0.78
N HIS A 303 -1.11 -1.93 -0.18
CA HIS A 303 -1.04 -1.66 1.26
C HIS A 303 -1.83 -0.38 1.61
N PRO A 304 -3.14 -0.47 1.84
CA PRO A 304 -4.01 0.64 2.21
C PRO A 304 -3.85 1.05 3.70
N PHE A 305 -2.62 1.25 4.16
CA PHE A 305 -2.26 1.69 5.51
C PHE A 305 -1.61 3.07 5.49
N LEU A 306 -2.05 3.95 6.37
CA LEU A 306 -1.44 5.25 6.64
C LEU A 306 -0.92 5.32 8.07
N LEU A 307 0.26 5.90 8.22
CA LEU A 307 0.76 6.43 9.49
C LEU A 307 0.65 7.96 9.44
N ILE A 308 -0.01 8.54 10.44
CA ILE A 308 -0.38 9.95 10.45
C ILE A 308 0.16 10.59 11.72
N ARG A 309 0.98 11.62 11.56
CA ARG A 309 1.32 12.52 12.66
C ARG A 309 0.24 13.58 12.76
N ASP A 310 -0.39 13.68 13.91
CA ASP A 310 -1.36 14.74 14.20
C ASP A 310 -0.66 16.11 14.30
N SER A 311 -1.44 17.18 14.31
CA SER A 311 -0.90 18.53 14.39
C SER A 311 -0.18 18.79 15.72
N PHE A 312 0.83 19.67 15.69
CA PHE A 312 1.70 19.96 16.82
C PHE A 312 0.93 20.82 17.85
N ASN A 313 0.65 20.27 19.03
CA ASN A 313 0.10 21.04 20.15
C ASN A 313 1.07 20.97 21.33
N GLY A 314 2.14 21.77 21.29
CA GLY A 314 3.23 21.74 22.29
C GLY A 314 4.33 20.71 21.99
N SER A 315 5.03 20.22 23.01
CA SER A 315 6.28 19.44 22.87
C SER A 315 6.12 17.97 22.44
N ASN A 316 4.91 17.40 22.46
CA ASN A 316 4.67 15.98 22.12
C ASN A 316 3.80 15.87 20.87
N SER A 317 4.30 15.21 19.82
CA SER A 317 3.51 14.88 18.63
C SER A 317 2.69 13.61 18.89
N GLN A 318 1.39 13.64 18.62
CA GLN A 318 0.53 12.46 18.67
C GLN A 318 0.47 11.77 17.31
N TRP A 319 0.29 10.45 17.29
CA TRP A 319 0.34 9.63 16.07
C TRP A 319 -0.81 8.65 15.99
N HIS A 320 -1.43 8.52 14.82
CA HIS A 320 -2.40 7.46 14.61
C HIS A 320 -2.14 6.73 13.29
N GLY A 321 -2.59 5.48 13.23
CA GLY A 321 -2.63 4.68 12.02
C GLY A 321 -4.06 4.58 11.52
N LEU A 322 -4.23 4.51 10.20
CA LEU A 322 -5.50 4.25 9.53
C LEU A 322 -5.29 3.13 8.51
N PHE A 323 -5.99 2.02 8.69
CA PHE A 323 -5.93 0.86 7.80
C PHE A 323 -7.30 0.57 7.23
N LEU A 324 -7.42 0.39 5.91
CA LEU A 324 -8.62 -0.14 5.25
C LEU A 324 -8.38 -1.59 4.83
N LEU A 325 -9.06 -2.54 5.46
CA LEU A 325 -9.05 -3.94 5.05
C LEU A 325 -10.00 -4.16 3.86
N ASN A 326 -9.49 -3.95 2.66
CA ASN A 326 -10.19 -4.20 1.41
C ASN A 326 -9.16 -4.58 0.33
N SER A 327 -9.44 -5.61 -0.47
CA SER A 327 -8.51 -6.12 -1.49
C SER A 327 -8.93 -5.80 -2.92
N ASN A 328 -10.09 -5.19 -3.14
CA ASN A 328 -10.49 -4.78 -4.48
C ASN A 328 -9.62 -3.62 -4.97
N ALA A 329 -9.62 -3.41 -6.30
CA ALA A 329 -8.93 -2.27 -6.88
C ALA A 329 -9.47 -0.96 -6.28
N MET A 330 -8.59 -0.04 -5.91
CA MET A 330 -9.00 1.21 -5.28
C MET A 330 -8.14 2.40 -5.64
N ASP A 331 -8.71 3.60 -5.56
CA ASP A 331 -7.99 4.86 -5.49
C ASP A 331 -8.11 5.43 -4.07
N ILE A 332 -6.99 5.84 -3.49
CA ILE A 332 -6.92 6.66 -2.28
C ILE A 332 -6.46 8.04 -2.70
N ILE A 333 -7.28 9.06 -2.46
CA ILE A 333 -7.03 10.43 -2.93
C ILE A 333 -6.76 11.33 -1.74
N THR A 334 -5.64 12.05 -1.74
CA THR A 334 -5.40 13.16 -0.83
C THR A 334 -5.57 14.50 -1.54
N GLN A 335 -6.05 15.52 -0.83
CA GLN A 335 -6.31 16.84 -1.42
C GLN A 335 -6.19 17.98 -0.40
N PRO A 336 -6.14 19.24 -0.85
CA PRO A 336 -6.19 20.43 0.00
C PRO A 336 -7.42 20.45 0.94
N GLY A 337 -7.37 21.32 1.96
CA GLY A 337 -8.39 21.34 3.01
C GLY A 337 -8.23 20.20 4.02
N PRO A 338 -6.97 19.81 4.29
CA PRO A 338 -6.43 18.45 4.16
C PRO A 338 -7.47 17.33 4.37
N SER A 339 -7.66 16.50 3.34
CA SER A 339 -8.62 15.40 3.38
C SER A 339 -8.16 14.19 2.59
N ILE A 340 -8.83 13.06 2.85
CA ILE A 340 -8.65 11.79 2.17
C ILE A 340 -9.98 11.27 1.64
N THR A 341 -9.95 10.63 0.48
CA THR A 341 -11.10 9.90 -0.07
C THR A 341 -10.64 8.49 -0.43
N PHE A 342 -11.35 7.49 0.09
CA PHE A 342 -11.19 6.10 -0.31
C PHE A 342 -12.25 5.79 -1.37
N ARG A 343 -11.84 5.23 -2.52
CA ARG A 343 -12.74 4.73 -3.57
C ARG A 343 -12.35 3.31 -3.94
N THR A 344 -13.12 2.33 -3.50
CA THR A 344 -12.91 0.92 -3.87
C THR A 344 -14.05 0.41 -4.73
N ILE A 345 -13.78 -0.58 -5.59
CA ILE A 345 -14.74 -1.13 -6.53
C ILE A 345 -15.45 -2.40 -6.03
N GLY A 346 -15.29 -2.76 -4.76
CA GLY A 346 -15.94 -3.95 -4.23
C GLY A 346 -15.74 -4.12 -2.73
N GLY A 347 -16.17 -5.28 -2.24
CA GLY A 347 -16.03 -5.66 -0.83
C GLY A 347 -16.83 -4.76 0.10
N VAL A 348 -16.23 -4.44 1.25
CA VAL A 348 -16.81 -3.63 2.34
C VAL A 348 -15.86 -2.51 2.76
N LEU A 349 -16.34 -1.55 3.56
CA LEU A 349 -15.49 -0.55 4.22
C LEU A 349 -15.19 -1.03 5.64
N ASP A 350 -14.03 -1.68 5.82
CA ASP A 350 -13.55 -2.25 7.08
C ASP A 350 -12.29 -1.50 7.52
N PHE A 351 -12.42 -0.60 8.49
CA PHE A 351 -11.36 0.31 8.91
C PHE A 351 -10.85 0.03 10.32
N TYR A 352 -9.53 0.14 10.51
CA TYR A 352 -8.90 0.14 11.82
C TYR A 352 -8.20 1.48 12.08
N TRP A 353 -8.33 1.98 13.30
CA TRP A 353 -7.52 3.07 13.84
C TRP A 353 -6.61 2.54 14.95
N PHE A 354 -5.36 2.98 14.93
CA PHE A 354 -4.34 2.62 15.92
C PHE A 354 -3.77 3.89 16.54
N LEU A 355 -4.00 4.15 17.81
CA LEU A 355 -3.63 5.41 18.45
C LEU A 355 -2.37 5.23 19.30
N GLY A 356 -1.35 6.04 19.04
CA GLY A 356 -0.07 6.01 19.74
C GLY A 356 0.45 7.40 20.07
N ASP A 357 1.40 7.44 20.99
CA ASP A 357 2.19 8.63 21.32
C ASP A 357 3.49 8.67 20.50
N THR A 358 3.89 7.53 19.91
CA THR A 358 5.01 7.41 18.98
C THR A 358 4.59 6.69 17.69
N PRO A 359 5.29 6.91 16.57
CA PRO A 359 5.02 6.16 15.34
C PRO A 359 5.24 4.64 15.53
N SER A 360 6.22 4.24 16.34
CA SER A 360 6.48 2.82 16.64
C SER A 360 5.31 2.14 17.35
N GLN A 361 4.67 2.79 18.32
CA GLN A 361 3.47 2.25 18.99
C GLN A 361 2.31 2.05 18.03
N VAL A 362 2.15 2.96 17.05
CA VAL A 362 1.12 2.82 16.01
C VAL A 362 1.43 1.62 15.12
N THR A 363 2.68 1.50 14.64
CA THR A 363 3.10 0.37 13.82
C THR A 363 2.98 -0.95 14.58
N GLU A 364 3.38 -1.03 15.85
CA GLU A 364 3.22 -2.24 16.66
C GLU A 364 1.76 -2.72 16.74
N GLN A 365 0.82 -1.80 16.97
CA GLN A 365 -0.61 -2.12 17.01
C GLN A 365 -1.15 -2.59 15.65
N TYR A 366 -0.69 -1.99 14.55
CA TYR A 366 -1.02 -2.47 13.20
C TYR A 366 -0.52 -3.90 12.98
N LEU A 367 0.72 -4.20 13.38
CA LEU A 367 1.32 -5.54 13.27
C LEU A 367 0.67 -6.59 14.18
N GLU A 368 0.01 -6.18 15.27
CA GLU A 368 -0.82 -7.08 16.08
C GLU A 368 -2.07 -7.54 15.34
N VAL A 369 -2.61 -6.72 14.44
CA VAL A 369 -3.78 -7.06 13.61
C VAL A 369 -3.38 -7.87 12.39
N ILE A 370 -2.35 -7.42 11.66
CA ILE A 370 -2.00 -8.03 10.37
C ILE A 370 -1.01 -9.20 10.47
N GLY A 371 -0.41 -9.41 11.64
CA GLY A 371 0.64 -10.39 11.88
C GLY A 371 2.03 -9.76 11.92
N ARG A 372 2.78 -10.06 12.98
CA ARG A 372 4.15 -9.57 13.15
C ARG A 372 5.09 -10.23 12.13
N PRO A 373 6.13 -9.51 11.66
CA PRO A 373 7.06 -10.05 10.70
C PRO A 373 7.75 -11.30 11.21
N ARG A 374 8.01 -12.23 10.31
CA ARG A 374 8.78 -13.42 10.63
C ARG A 374 10.25 -13.08 10.85
N MET A 375 10.88 -13.79 11.79
CA MET A 375 12.32 -13.70 11.97
C MET A 375 13.05 -14.44 10.83
N PRO A 376 13.91 -13.79 10.03
CA PRO A 376 14.72 -14.48 9.02
C PRO A 376 15.79 -15.37 9.69
N PRO A 377 16.31 -16.40 9.01
CA PRO A 377 17.54 -17.04 9.43
C PRO A 377 18.74 -16.08 9.27
N TYR A 378 19.76 -16.24 10.09
CA TYR A 378 20.88 -15.28 10.14
C TYR A 378 21.63 -15.16 8.81
N TRP A 379 21.84 -16.27 8.10
CA TRP A 379 22.51 -16.27 6.78
C TRP A 379 21.79 -15.40 5.74
N ALA A 380 20.47 -15.22 5.86
CA ALA A 380 19.71 -14.38 4.94
C ALA A 380 19.98 -12.88 5.18
N LEU A 381 20.65 -12.50 6.28
CA LEU A 381 21.11 -11.13 6.48
C LEU A 381 22.48 -10.86 5.81
N GLY A 382 23.10 -11.90 5.24
CA GLY A 382 24.32 -11.79 4.45
C GLY A 382 24.08 -11.12 3.09
N PHE A 383 25.11 -11.09 2.26
CA PHE A 383 25.01 -10.55 0.90
C PHE A 383 24.54 -11.62 -0.10
N HIS A 384 23.62 -11.22 -0.98
CA HIS A 384 23.01 -12.06 -2.01
C HIS A 384 23.46 -11.59 -3.40
N LEU A 385 23.74 -12.53 -4.31
CA LEU A 385 24.15 -12.23 -5.68
C LEU A 385 23.33 -13.02 -6.69
N CYS A 386 22.80 -12.31 -7.68
CA CYS A 386 21.97 -12.86 -8.76
C CYS A 386 22.22 -12.09 -10.07
N LYS A 387 21.80 -12.68 -11.19
CA LYS A 387 21.60 -12.00 -12.47
C LYS A 387 20.62 -12.85 -13.28
N PHE A 388 19.62 -12.21 -13.89
CA PHE A 388 18.87 -12.83 -14.96
C PHE A 388 19.83 -13.07 -16.12
N GLY A 389 19.99 -14.32 -16.55
CA GLY A 389 20.80 -14.62 -17.72
C GLY A 389 22.28 -14.87 -17.45
N TYR A 390 22.65 -15.55 -16.35
CA TYR A 390 23.94 -16.25 -16.32
C TYR A 390 24.01 -17.28 -17.47
N GLY A 391 22.87 -17.93 -17.77
CA GLY A 391 22.64 -18.70 -18.99
C GLY A 391 23.27 -20.09 -19.02
N SER A 392 24.12 -20.41 -18.04
CA SER A 392 24.73 -21.73 -17.80
C SER A 392 25.29 -21.83 -16.39
N LEU A 393 25.40 -23.04 -15.85
CA LEU A 393 26.01 -23.28 -14.55
C LEU A 393 27.49 -22.89 -14.53
N GLU A 394 28.21 -23.10 -15.63
CA GLU A 394 29.62 -22.71 -15.76
C GLU A 394 29.80 -21.21 -15.54
N LYS A 395 28.89 -20.39 -16.09
CA LYS A 395 28.94 -18.94 -15.89
C LYS A 395 28.57 -18.53 -14.46
N THR A 396 27.59 -19.19 -13.84
CA THR A 396 27.29 -18.99 -12.41
C THR A 396 28.51 -19.28 -11.54
N ILE A 397 29.21 -20.40 -11.80
CA ILE A 397 30.45 -20.77 -11.07
C ILE A 397 31.57 -19.76 -11.32
N GLU A 398 31.74 -19.25 -12.54
CA GLU A 398 32.74 -18.23 -12.87
C GLU A 398 32.53 -16.95 -12.03
N VAL A 399 31.29 -16.43 -11.99
CA VAL A 399 30.93 -15.24 -11.21
C VAL A 399 31.12 -15.49 -9.72
N TRP A 400 30.61 -16.62 -9.22
CA TRP A 400 30.80 -17.03 -7.83
C TRP A 400 32.29 -17.10 -7.43
N ASN A 401 33.13 -17.71 -8.28
CA ASN A 401 34.55 -17.90 -7.98
C ASN A 401 35.32 -16.58 -7.96
N ARG A 402 35.07 -15.68 -8.92
CA ARG A 402 35.77 -14.37 -8.94
C ARG A 402 35.33 -13.47 -7.79
N THR A 403 34.06 -13.48 -7.39
CA THR A 403 33.58 -12.72 -6.23
C THR A 403 34.23 -13.23 -4.94
N ARG A 404 34.31 -14.55 -4.74
CA ARG A 404 34.99 -15.14 -3.57
C ARG A 404 36.50 -14.93 -3.58
N SER A 405 37.14 -15.01 -4.75
CA SER A 405 38.59 -14.77 -4.89
C SER A 405 38.98 -13.32 -4.57
N ALA A 406 38.02 -12.40 -4.58
CA ALA A 406 38.19 -11.00 -4.19
C ALA A 406 37.83 -10.74 -2.71
N ASP A 407 37.64 -11.79 -1.89
CA ASP A 407 37.31 -11.70 -0.46
C ASP A 407 36.04 -10.88 -0.13
N ILE A 408 35.10 -10.81 -1.08
CA ILE A 408 33.80 -10.15 -0.85
C ILE A 408 32.92 -11.05 0.03
N PRO A 409 32.36 -10.54 1.15
CA PRO A 409 31.38 -11.27 1.95
C PRO A 409 30.17 -11.64 1.09
N PHE A 410 29.89 -12.94 0.99
CA PHE A 410 28.93 -13.49 0.06
C PHE A 410 28.34 -14.78 0.62
N ASP A 411 27.06 -14.76 0.98
CA ASP A 411 26.38 -15.86 1.69
C ASP A 411 25.46 -16.68 0.79
N VAL A 412 24.83 -16.05 -0.23
CA VAL A 412 23.72 -16.67 -0.95
C VAL A 412 23.82 -16.46 -2.46
N GLN A 413 24.06 -17.54 -3.20
CA GLN A 413 24.01 -17.56 -4.67
C GLN A 413 22.59 -17.83 -5.17
N TRP A 414 22.21 -17.17 -6.26
CA TRP A 414 20.89 -17.31 -6.87
C TRP A 414 21.01 -17.71 -8.34
N ASN A 415 19.94 -18.30 -8.87
CA ASN A 415 19.70 -18.35 -10.31
C ASN A 415 18.27 -17.89 -10.59
N ASP A 416 18.16 -17.13 -11.68
CA ASP A 416 16.90 -16.75 -12.32
C ASP A 416 16.38 -17.91 -13.20
N LEU A 417 15.46 -17.66 -14.11
CA LEU A 417 14.84 -18.62 -15.05
C LEU A 417 15.81 -19.54 -15.78
N ASP A 418 17.07 -19.13 -15.96
CA ASP A 418 18.06 -19.83 -16.76
C ASP A 418 18.37 -21.26 -16.28
N TYR A 419 18.10 -21.59 -15.01
CA TYR A 419 18.28 -22.97 -14.52
C TYR A 419 17.20 -23.94 -15.02
N MET A 420 16.02 -23.45 -15.42
CA MET A 420 14.87 -24.27 -15.78
C MET A 420 15.00 -24.88 -17.19
N ASP A 421 14.34 -26.02 -17.44
CA ASP A 421 14.13 -26.52 -18.81
C ASP A 421 12.96 -25.77 -19.46
N ARG A 422 13.23 -25.05 -20.56
CA ARG A 422 12.24 -24.27 -21.31
C ARG A 422 11.43 -23.26 -20.46
N ASN A 423 12.02 -22.73 -19.39
CA ASN A 423 11.37 -21.82 -18.43
C ASN A 423 10.13 -22.44 -17.76
N ASN A 424 10.15 -23.75 -17.53
CA ASN A 424 9.12 -24.46 -16.79
C ASN A 424 9.57 -24.70 -15.35
N ASP A 425 8.77 -24.27 -14.37
CA ASP A 425 9.04 -24.52 -12.95
C ASP A 425 9.28 -25.99 -12.63
N PHE A 426 10.00 -26.23 -11.54
CA PHE A 426 10.29 -27.57 -11.00
C PHE A 426 11.10 -28.48 -11.95
N THR A 427 11.77 -27.89 -12.95
CA THR A 427 12.67 -28.60 -13.87
C THR A 427 14.09 -28.05 -13.81
N ILE A 428 15.07 -28.88 -14.22
CA ILE A 428 16.47 -28.48 -14.36
C ILE A 428 16.88 -28.63 -15.84
N GLY A 429 17.30 -27.54 -16.45
CA GLY A 429 17.71 -27.48 -17.84
C GLY A 429 19.03 -28.21 -18.13
N PRO A 430 19.31 -28.55 -19.39
CA PRO A 430 20.50 -29.31 -19.77
C PRO A 430 21.83 -28.61 -19.44
N LYS A 431 21.84 -27.27 -19.39
CA LYS A 431 23.01 -26.45 -19.01
C LYS A 431 23.24 -26.36 -17.49
N PHE A 432 22.35 -26.95 -16.70
CA PHE A 432 22.38 -26.92 -15.23
C PHE A 432 22.31 -28.32 -14.61
N ARG A 433 22.62 -29.38 -15.38
CA ARG A 433 22.56 -30.77 -14.90
C ARG A 433 23.40 -31.06 -13.65
N LYS A 434 24.46 -30.29 -13.42
CA LYS A 434 25.34 -30.40 -12.23
C LYS A 434 25.01 -29.38 -11.14
N LEU A 435 23.83 -28.76 -11.19
CA LEU A 435 23.43 -27.76 -10.20
C LEU A 435 23.39 -28.36 -8.78
N SER A 436 22.98 -29.62 -8.63
CA SER A 436 23.06 -30.33 -7.34
C SER A 436 24.49 -30.35 -6.78
N ASP A 437 25.47 -30.77 -7.58
CA ASP A 437 26.89 -30.84 -7.17
C ASP A 437 27.41 -29.46 -6.74
N PHE A 438 27.00 -28.40 -7.45
CA PHE A 438 27.37 -27.03 -7.11
C PHE A 438 26.73 -26.57 -5.80
N VAL A 439 25.45 -26.87 -5.57
CA VAL A 439 24.75 -26.51 -4.32
C VAL A 439 25.32 -27.29 -3.13
N ASP A 440 25.65 -28.57 -3.28
CA ASP A 440 26.34 -29.35 -2.26
C ASP A 440 27.71 -28.73 -1.91
N MET A 441 28.44 -28.23 -2.91
CA MET A 441 29.69 -27.49 -2.70
C MET A 441 29.45 -26.18 -1.94
N LEU A 442 28.44 -25.38 -2.31
CA LEU A 442 28.07 -24.16 -1.57
C LEU A 442 27.80 -24.47 -0.09
N HIS A 443 27.03 -25.52 0.19
CA HIS A 443 26.73 -25.95 1.55
C HIS A 443 27.98 -26.38 2.33
N SER A 444 28.92 -27.07 1.67
CA SER A 444 30.17 -27.53 2.30
C SER A 444 31.04 -26.39 2.84
N ILE A 445 30.87 -25.18 2.30
CA ILE A 445 31.58 -23.96 2.70
C ILE A 445 30.67 -22.96 3.44
N GLY A 446 29.47 -23.38 3.84
CA GLY A 446 28.53 -22.59 4.64
C GLY A 446 27.70 -21.56 3.87
N MET A 447 27.72 -21.59 2.53
CA MET A 447 26.86 -20.76 1.69
C MET A 447 25.50 -21.41 1.46
N HIS A 448 24.57 -20.64 0.89
CA HIS A 448 23.19 -21.05 0.63
C HIS A 448 22.79 -20.78 -0.83
N TYR A 449 21.72 -21.41 -1.28
CA TYR A 449 21.20 -21.30 -2.63
C TYR A 449 19.71 -20.96 -2.67
N ILE A 450 19.30 -20.02 -3.53
CA ILE A 450 17.89 -19.66 -3.76
C ILE A 450 17.58 -19.64 -5.26
N PRO A 451 16.69 -20.51 -5.77
CA PRO A 451 16.16 -20.44 -7.13
C PRO A 451 14.94 -19.50 -7.22
N LEU A 452 14.75 -18.90 -8.41
CA LEU A 452 13.47 -18.34 -8.84
C LEU A 452 12.42 -19.45 -9.03
N ILE A 453 11.18 -19.18 -8.63
CA ILE A 453 9.99 -19.99 -8.85
C ILE A 453 8.88 -19.03 -9.31
N ASP A 454 8.24 -19.34 -10.43
CA ASP A 454 7.07 -18.61 -10.88
C ASP A 454 5.77 -19.34 -10.48
N PRO A 455 4.64 -18.62 -10.37
CA PRO A 455 3.34 -19.24 -10.26
C PRO A 455 2.84 -19.80 -11.61
N GLY A 456 3.42 -19.39 -12.72
CA GLY A 456 2.93 -19.68 -14.06
C GLY A 456 3.28 -21.07 -14.56
N VAL A 457 2.33 -22.02 -14.51
CA VAL A 457 2.55 -23.41 -14.96
C VAL A 457 2.31 -23.56 -16.47
N SER A 458 3.26 -24.14 -17.20
CA SER A 458 3.11 -24.43 -18.64
C SER A 458 1.99 -25.43 -18.91
N ALA A 459 0.99 -25.01 -19.68
CA ALA A 459 -0.08 -25.86 -20.22
C ALA A 459 0.20 -26.31 -21.67
N GLY A 460 1.41 -26.06 -22.16
CA GLY A 460 1.82 -26.31 -23.54
C GLY A 460 2.52 -27.65 -23.77
N GLU A 461 2.90 -28.33 -22.70
CA GLU A 461 3.67 -29.57 -22.78
C GLU A 461 2.78 -30.74 -23.23
N LYS A 462 3.39 -31.78 -23.80
CA LYS A 462 2.64 -32.98 -24.17
C LYS A 462 2.13 -33.68 -22.90
N ALA A 463 0.90 -34.18 -22.95
CA ALA A 463 0.30 -34.92 -21.83
C ALA A 463 1.23 -36.04 -21.32
N GLY A 464 1.44 -36.09 -20.00
CA GLY A 464 2.33 -37.03 -19.33
C GLY A 464 3.83 -36.67 -19.38
N GLN A 465 4.20 -35.51 -19.93
CA GLN A 465 5.60 -35.05 -19.99
C GLN A 465 5.91 -33.92 -19.01
N TYR A 466 4.91 -33.33 -18.35
CA TYR A 466 5.10 -32.23 -17.41
C TYR A 466 4.13 -32.34 -16.24
N GLU A 467 4.61 -33.05 -15.22
CA GLU A 467 3.84 -33.39 -14.03
C GLU A 467 3.17 -32.20 -13.32
N PRO A 468 3.81 -31.02 -13.16
CA PRO A 468 3.15 -29.88 -12.53
C PRO A 468 1.80 -29.53 -13.19
N TYR A 469 1.74 -29.55 -14.52
CA TYR A 469 0.49 -29.32 -15.23
C TYR A 469 -0.47 -30.51 -15.14
N ASP A 470 0.01 -31.73 -15.43
CA ASP A 470 -0.83 -32.92 -15.48
C ASP A 470 -1.52 -33.18 -14.12
N TYR A 471 -0.76 -33.10 -13.02
CA TYR A 471 -1.27 -33.31 -11.67
C TYR A 471 -2.13 -32.14 -11.18
N GLY A 472 -1.75 -30.89 -11.48
CA GLY A 472 -2.59 -29.73 -11.17
C GLY A 472 -3.96 -29.78 -11.88
N LEU A 473 -3.98 -30.30 -13.11
CA LEU A 473 -5.21 -30.50 -13.88
C LEU A 473 -6.07 -31.62 -13.27
N GLU A 474 -5.46 -32.73 -12.85
CA GLU A 474 -6.14 -33.84 -12.15
C GLU A 474 -6.82 -33.35 -10.86
N LEU A 475 -6.14 -32.50 -10.08
CA LEU A 475 -6.67 -31.96 -8.83
C LEU A 475 -7.74 -30.87 -9.04
N GLY A 476 -7.79 -30.27 -10.24
CA GLY A 476 -8.65 -29.14 -10.58
C GLY A 476 -8.28 -27.87 -9.81
N ILE A 477 -6.98 -27.59 -9.64
CA ILE A 477 -6.49 -26.48 -8.80
C ILE A 477 -6.17 -25.20 -9.55
N PHE A 478 -6.29 -25.15 -10.88
CA PHE A 478 -6.02 -23.93 -11.62
C PHE A 478 -7.16 -22.93 -11.51
N ILE A 479 -6.82 -21.64 -11.59
CA ILE A 479 -7.82 -20.57 -11.77
C ILE A 479 -8.60 -20.86 -13.04
N ASN A 480 -9.92 -20.74 -12.98
CA ASN A 480 -10.78 -21.03 -14.11
C ASN A 480 -11.30 -19.76 -14.81
N ASP A 481 -11.60 -19.87 -16.10
CA ASP A 481 -12.36 -18.89 -16.86
C ASP A 481 -13.87 -18.94 -16.50
N GLU A 482 -14.66 -18.07 -17.12
CA GLU A 482 -16.11 -18.03 -16.91
C GLU A 482 -16.82 -19.35 -17.30
N LYS A 483 -16.20 -20.16 -18.17
CA LYS A 483 -16.69 -21.47 -18.64
C LYS A 483 -16.20 -22.64 -17.77
N ASN A 484 -15.60 -22.35 -16.61
CA ASN A 484 -15.05 -23.33 -15.68
C ASN A 484 -13.94 -24.21 -16.30
N LYS A 485 -13.14 -23.66 -17.21
CA LYS A 485 -11.92 -24.30 -17.73
C LYS A 485 -10.70 -23.55 -17.20
N PRO A 486 -9.52 -24.19 -17.06
CA PRO A 486 -8.31 -23.49 -16.66
C PRO A 486 -8.10 -22.22 -17.50
N PHE A 487 -7.85 -21.10 -16.84
CA PHE A 487 -7.60 -19.82 -17.47
C PHE A 487 -6.26 -19.87 -18.19
N VAL A 488 -6.27 -19.68 -19.50
CA VAL A 488 -5.08 -19.77 -20.34
C VAL A 488 -4.58 -18.38 -20.73
N GLY A 489 -3.34 -18.09 -20.38
CA GLY A 489 -2.63 -16.85 -20.73
C GLY A 489 -1.19 -17.14 -21.13
N LYS A 490 -0.27 -16.21 -20.83
CA LYS A 490 1.12 -16.32 -21.25
C LYS A 490 2.11 -15.69 -20.29
N VAL A 491 3.19 -16.39 -19.98
CA VAL A 491 4.37 -15.90 -19.27
C VAL A 491 5.63 -16.52 -19.92
N TRP A 492 6.69 -16.83 -19.16
CA TRP A 492 8.01 -17.23 -19.66
C TRP A 492 8.08 -18.57 -20.41
N ASN A 493 7.21 -19.54 -20.10
CA ASN A 493 7.19 -20.84 -20.79
C ASN A 493 6.83 -20.70 -22.28
N GLY A 494 7.09 -21.75 -23.08
CA GLY A 494 7.10 -21.65 -24.54
C GLY A 494 5.75 -21.43 -25.23
N ILE A 495 4.65 -22.05 -24.77
CA ILE A 495 3.37 -22.08 -25.51
C ILE A 495 2.27 -21.33 -24.76
N SER A 496 1.82 -21.81 -23.60
CA SER A 496 0.70 -21.23 -22.85
C SER A 496 0.83 -21.49 -21.36
N THR A 497 0.29 -20.60 -20.55
CA THR A 497 0.37 -20.67 -19.07
C THR A 497 -1.01 -20.79 -18.43
N VAL A 498 -1.08 -21.55 -17.34
CA VAL A 498 -2.18 -21.56 -16.37
C VAL A 498 -1.62 -21.20 -14.97
N TRP A 499 -2.48 -20.73 -14.07
CA TRP A 499 -2.08 -20.29 -12.73
C TRP A 499 -2.73 -21.16 -11.67
N PRO A 500 -1.98 -21.74 -10.73
CA PRO A 500 -2.53 -22.35 -9.52
C PRO A 500 -3.41 -21.36 -8.77
N ASP A 501 -4.56 -21.81 -8.33
CA ASP A 501 -5.40 -21.07 -7.41
C ASP A 501 -4.95 -21.34 -5.97
N PHE A 502 -4.10 -20.46 -5.44
CA PHE A 502 -3.62 -20.57 -4.06
C PHE A 502 -4.70 -20.36 -3.00
N THR A 503 -5.95 -20.03 -3.39
CA THR A 503 -7.09 -19.99 -2.47
C THR A 503 -7.73 -21.37 -2.27
N ASN A 504 -7.44 -22.33 -3.16
CA ASN A 504 -7.93 -23.70 -3.09
C ASN A 504 -7.11 -24.50 -2.07
N PRO A 505 -7.73 -25.18 -1.09
CA PRO A 505 -7.00 -25.94 -0.08
C PRO A 505 -6.14 -27.07 -0.65
N LYS A 506 -6.52 -27.65 -1.80
CA LYS A 506 -5.72 -28.69 -2.47
C LYS A 506 -4.39 -28.15 -3.04
N SER A 507 -4.31 -26.84 -3.29
CA SER A 507 -3.09 -26.20 -3.78
C SER A 507 -1.96 -26.26 -2.74
N VAL A 508 -2.27 -26.41 -1.45
CA VAL A 508 -1.27 -26.56 -0.39
C VAL A 508 -0.46 -27.84 -0.61
N ASP A 509 -1.14 -28.97 -0.76
CA ASP A 509 -0.49 -30.27 -0.96
C ASP A 509 0.21 -30.34 -2.33
N TYR A 510 -0.43 -29.82 -3.38
CA TYR A 510 0.15 -29.72 -4.71
C TYR A 510 1.47 -28.94 -4.70
N TRP A 511 1.45 -27.70 -4.21
CA TRP A 511 2.63 -26.82 -4.23
C TRP A 511 3.75 -27.37 -3.34
N THR A 512 3.39 -27.90 -2.17
CA THR A 512 4.34 -28.56 -1.27
C THR A 512 5.01 -29.74 -1.96
N LEU A 513 4.26 -30.59 -2.66
CA LEU A 513 4.81 -31.74 -3.39
C LEU A 513 5.75 -31.29 -4.52
N MET A 514 5.38 -30.26 -5.29
CA MET A 514 6.21 -29.77 -6.40
C MET A 514 7.54 -29.21 -5.88
N LEU A 515 7.50 -28.37 -4.83
CA LEU A 515 8.71 -27.85 -4.18
C LEU A 515 9.54 -28.98 -3.54
N GLN A 516 8.91 -29.98 -2.91
CA GLN A 516 9.61 -31.15 -2.37
C GLN A 516 10.35 -31.93 -3.47
N LYS A 517 9.75 -32.08 -4.65
CA LYS A 517 10.37 -32.79 -5.78
C LYS A 517 11.55 -32.03 -6.36
N LEU A 518 11.44 -30.71 -6.49
CA LEU A 518 12.58 -29.87 -6.87
C LEU A 518 13.68 -29.94 -5.81
N HIS A 519 13.34 -29.86 -4.52
CA HIS A 519 14.32 -29.89 -3.44
C HIS A 519 15.10 -31.23 -3.36
N ARG A 520 14.51 -32.35 -3.80
CA ARG A 520 15.22 -33.63 -3.92
C ARG A 520 16.25 -33.65 -5.05
N GLN A 521 16.08 -32.80 -6.07
CA GLN A 521 17.03 -32.66 -7.16
C GLN A 521 18.12 -31.63 -6.84
N VAL A 522 17.75 -30.55 -6.14
CA VAL A 522 18.66 -29.47 -5.73
C VAL A 522 18.23 -28.99 -4.35
N ALA A 523 19.07 -29.18 -3.34
CA ALA A 523 18.74 -28.86 -1.95
C ALA A 523 18.76 -27.33 -1.67
N PHE A 524 17.84 -26.57 -2.25
CA PHE A 524 17.77 -25.12 -2.08
C PHE A 524 17.35 -24.68 -0.66
N ASP A 525 17.74 -23.47 -0.28
CA ASP A 525 17.61 -22.94 1.08
C ASP A 525 16.50 -21.91 1.28
N GLY A 526 15.88 -21.48 0.18
CA GLY A 526 14.74 -20.56 0.15
C GLY A 526 14.13 -20.54 -1.24
N ALA A 527 13.06 -19.77 -1.42
CA ALA A 527 12.40 -19.61 -2.70
C ALA A 527 12.24 -18.12 -3.03
N TRP A 528 12.54 -17.75 -4.26
CA TRP A 528 12.18 -16.47 -4.82
C TRP A 528 10.90 -16.66 -5.64
N ILE A 529 9.77 -16.15 -5.15
CA ILE A 529 8.48 -16.24 -5.84
C ILE A 529 8.23 -14.94 -6.63
N ASP A 530 8.34 -15.03 -7.96
CA ASP A 530 8.21 -13.88 -8.86
C ASP A 530 6.92 -13.94 -9.68
N MET A 531 6.62 -12.91 -10.48
CA MET A 531 5.49 -12.90 -11.43
C MET A 531 4.10 -13.08 -10.80
N ASN A 532 3.98 -12.77 -9.51
CA ASN A 532 2.86 -13.17 -8.66
C ASN A 532 1.88 -12.05 -8.31
N GLU A 533 1.75 -11.05 -9.17
CA GLU A 533 0.65 -10.08 -9.10
C GLU A 533 -0.75 -10.68 -9.27
N PRO A 534 -1.04 -11.67 -10.17
CA PRO A 534 -0.19 -12.43 -11.10
C PRO A 534 0.08 -11.71 -12.43
N SER A 535 1.34 -11.74 -12.88
CA SER A 535 1.74 -11.19 -14.17
C SER A 535 1.29 -12.07 -15.33
N ASN A 536 0.93 -11.42 -16.43
CA ASN A 536 0.54 -12.06 -17.68
C ASN A 536 1.00 -11.19 -18.85
N PHE A 537 1.65 -11.78 -19.84
CA PHE A 537 2.12 -11.04 -21.02
C PHE A 537 0.95 -10.59 -21.91
N TYR A 538 -0.21 -11.24 -21.78
CA TYR A 538 -1.48 -10.77 -22.33
C TYR A 538 -2.25 -9.91 -21.34
N SER A 539 -3.09 -9.03 -21.87
CA SER A 539 -4.12 -8.37 -21.07
C SER A 539 -5.36 -9.26 -21.02
N GLY A 540 -5.48 -10.10 -19.99
CA GLY A 540 -6.48 -11.15 -19.90
C GLY A 540 -6.08 -12.39 -20.71
N THR A 541 -6.81 -12.68 -21.79
CA THR A 541 -6.45 -13.74 -22.73
C THR A 541 -5.80 -13.16 -23.98
N VAL A 542 -5.36 -14.01 -24.91
CA VAL A 542 -4.87 -13.56 -26.24
C VAL A 542 -5.90 -12.71 -27.01
N LYS A 543 -7.19 -12.79 -26.66
CA LYS A 543 -8.29 -12.00 -27.28
C LYS A 543 -8.85 -10.92 -26.35
N GLY A 544 -8.19 -10.61 -25.24
CA GLY A 544 -8.75 -9.79 -24.18
C GLY A 544 -9.74 -10.56 -23.29
N CYS A 545 -10.56 -9.83 -22.53
CA CYS A 545 -11.57 -10.40 -21.64
C CYS A 545 -13.00 -10.23 -22.19
N PRO A 546 -13.93 -11.14 -21.84
CA PRO A 546 -15.35 -10.98 -22.17
C PRO A 546 -15.92 -9.65 -21.65
N LYS A 547 -16.84 -9.05 -22.42
CA LYS A 547 -17.54 -7.83 -22.00
C LYS A 547 -18.60 -8.15 -20.95
N ASN A 548 -18.31 -7.78 -19.71
CA ASN A 548 -19.23 -7.83 -18.56
C ASN A 548 -18.82 -6.75 -17.54
N SER A 549 -19.62 -6.60 -16.48
CA SER A 549 -19.40 -5.57 -15.45
C SER A 549 -18.19 -5.83 -14.55
N LEU A 550 -17.61 -7.04 -14.54
CA LEU A 550 -16.40 -7.33 -13.76
C LEU A 550 -15.14 -6.89 -14.52
N ASN A 551 -15.07 -7.22 -15.80
CA ASN A 551 -13.94 -6.86 -16.67
C ASN A 551 -13.99 -5.38 -17.10
N TYR A 552 -15.20 -4.80 -17.15
CA TYR A 552 -15.44 -3.39 -17.46
C TYR A 552 -16.38 -2.78 -16.41
N PRO A 553 -15.90 -2.56 -15.18
CA PRO A 553 -16.72 -2.03 -14.10
C PRO A 553 -17.17 -0.59 -14.34
N PRO A 554 -18.24 -0.15 -13.67
CA PRO A 554 -18.77 1.21 -13.83
C PRO A 554 -17.78 2.30 -13.38
N TYR A 555 -16.78 1.94 -12.57
CA TYR A 555 -15.63 2.76 -12.22
C TYR A 555 -14.35 1.93 -12.36
N VAL A 556 -13.34 2.48 -13.03
CA VAL A 556 -11.99 1.91 -13.08
C VAL A 556 -11.06 2.87 -12.33
N PRO A 557 -10.39 2.42 -11.24
CA PRO A 557 -9.30 3.16 -10.61
C PRO A 557 -8.22 3.55 -11.62
N ASN A 558 -7.30 4.45 -11.26
CA ASN A 558 -6.33 4.99 -12.23
C ASN A 558 -5.17 4.01 -12.51
N VAL A 559 -5.50 2.75 -12.78
CA VAL A 559 -4.54 1.69 -13.07
C VAL A 559 -3.80 1.99 -14.37
N VAL A 560 -2.55 1.54 -14.47
CA VAL A 560 -1.78 1.57 -15.72
C VAL A 560 -2.61 0.93 -16.86
N ASP A 561 -2.59 1.56 -18.03
CA ASP A 561 -3.37 1.20 -19.23
C ASP A 561 -4.90 1.33 -19.11
N GLY A 562 -5.43 1.76 -17.95
CA GLY A 562 -6.86 2.05 -17.75
C GLY A 562 -7.79 0.82 -17.79
N GLN A 563 -7.25 -0.39 -17.62
CA GLN A 563 -8.02 -1.65 -17.60
C GLN A 563 -7.49 -2.58 -16.51
N LEU A 564 -8.39 -3.16 -15.70
CA LEU A 564 -8.02 -4.06 -14.59
C LEU A 564 -7.30 -5.32 -15.05
N PHE A 565 -7.66 -5.87 -16.22
CA PHE A 565 -7.01 -7.05 -16.77
C PHE A 565 -5.73 -6.72 -17.56
N SER A 566 -5.24 -5.47 -17.56
CA SER A 566 -4.00 -5.15 -18.28
C SER A 566 -2.84 -5.93 -17.68
N LYS A 567 -2.22 -6.77 -18.51
CA LYS A 567 -1.07 -7.62 -18.15
C LYS A 567 -1.26 -8.46 -16.87
N THR A 568 -2.49 -8.86 -16.64
CA THR A 568 -2.87 -9.85 -15.61
C THR A 568 -4.01 -10.70 -16.18
N ILE A 569 -4.67 -11.51 -15.36
CA ILE A 569 -5.80 -12.35 -15.79
C ILE A 569 -7.13 -11.57 -15.74
N CYS A 570 -8.20 -12.12 -16.32
CA CYS A 570 -9.49 -11.43 -16.33
C CYS A 570 -10.07 -11.32 -14.90
N PRO A 571 -10.57 -10.15 -14.46
CA PRO A 571 -11.27 -10.03 -13.17
C PRO A 571 -12.45 -10.98 -13.00
N SER A 572 -13.10 -11.39 -14.09
CA SER A 572 -14.16 -12.41 -14.07
C SER A 572 -13.67 -13.85 -13.90
N ALA A 573 -12.36 -14.09 -13.87
CA ALA A 573 -11.79 -15.41 -13.60
C ALA A 573 -12.15 -15.88 -12.18
N LYS A 574 -12.28 -17.19 -12.02
CA LYS A 574 -12.84 -17.84 -10.84
C LYS A 574 -11.76 -18.59 -10.07
N HIS A 575 -11.64 -18.22 -8.81
CA HIS A 575 -10.92 -18.94 -7.78
C HIS A 575 -11.90 -19.75 -6.93
N TYR A 576 -11.39 -20.66 -6.11
CA TYR A 576 -12.11 -21.44 -5.13
C TYR A 576 -12.82 -20.56 -4.10
N LYS A 577 -12.17 -19.48 -3.64
CA LYS A 577 -12.74 -18.54 -2.65
C LYS A 577 -13.51 -17.35 -3.25
N GLY A 578 -13.60 -17.21 -4.57
CA GLY A 578 -14.31 -16.07 -5.17
C GLY A 578 -13.82 -15.69 -6.56
N LEU A 579 -14.07 -14.43 -6.94
CA LEU A 579 -13.66 -13.88 -8.23
C LEU A 579 -12.27 -13.25 -8.14
N HIS A 580 -11.53 -13.29 -9.24
CA HIS A 580 -10.25 -12.59 -9.33
C HIS A 580 -10.41 -11.08 -9.10
N TYR A 581 -11.56 -10.51 -9.47
CA TYR A 581 -11.96 -9.13 -9.18
C TYR A 581 -11.79 -8.72 -7.70
N ASP A 582 -12.06 -9.64 -6.79
CA ASP A 582 -11.93 -9.44 -5.34
C ASP A 582 -10.57 -9.90 -4.81
N LEU A 583 -9.98 -10.92 -5.45
CA LEU A 583 -8.84 -11.67 -4.95
C LEU A 583 -7.49 -11.29 -5.57
N HIS A 584 -7.47 -10.48 -6.62
CA HIS A 584 -6.26 -10.14 -7.38
C HIS A 584 -5.14 -9.63 -6.48
N ASN A 585 -5.40 -8.61 -5.65
CA ASN A 585 -4.39 -8.05 -4.74
C ASN A 585 -3.92 -9.05 -3.66
N MET A 586 -4.58 -10.20 -3.51
CA MET A 586 -4.24 -11.24 -2.55
C MET A 586 -3.50 -12.43 -3.18
N TYR A 587 -3.25 -12.44 -4.51
CA TYR A 587 -2.62 -13.59 -5.17
C TYR A 587 -1.22 -13.87 -4.59
N GLY A 588 -0.33 -12.86 -4.56
CA GLY A 588 1.03 -13.01 -4.03
C GLY A 588 1.11 -13.38 -2.55
N ILE A 589 0.24 -12.83 -1.68
CA ILE A 589 0.21 -13.29 -0.28
C ILE A 589 -0.29 -14.72 -0.14
N SER A 590 -1.23 -15.16 -0.99
CA SER A 590 -1.73 -16.54 -0.96
C SER A 590 -0.64 -17.53 -1.36
N GLU A 591 0.14 -17.21 -2.39
CA GLU A 591 1.32 -17.99 -2.77
C GLU A 591 2.38 -17.98 -1.66
N ALA A 592 2.67 -16.82 -1.06
CA ALA A 592 3.66 -16.68 0.00
C ALA A 592 3.33 -17.52 1.22
N VAL A 593 2.05 -17.58 1.63
CA VAL A 593 1.59 -18.42 2.75
C VAL A 593 1.90 -19.89 2.47
N ILE A 594 1.51 -20.38 1.29
CA ILE A 594 1.70 -21.80 0.93
C ILE A 594 3.18 -22.13 0.73
N THR A 595 3.95 -21.23 0.13
CA THR A 595 5.40 -21.39 -0.05
C THR A 595 6.13 -21.41 1.29
N SER A 596 5.78 -20.51 2.22
CA SER A 596 6.34 -20.49 3.58
C SER A 596 6.08 -21.80 4.31
N PHE A 597 4.83 -22.30 4.25
CA PHE A 597 4.45 -23.59 4.81
C PHE A 597 5.22 -24.75 4.16
N ALA A 598 5.29 -24.80 2.83
CA ALA A 598 6.02 -25.84 2.10
C ALA A 598 7.50 -25.88 2.50
N LEU A 599 8.15 -24.72 2.61
CA LEU A 599 9.56 -24.61 3.01
C LEU A 599 9.80 -25.09 4.45
N GLU A 600 8.87 -24.86 5.38
CA GLU A 600 8.95 -25.42 6.73
C GLU A 600 8.88 -26.95 6.73
N GLN A 601 8.07 -27.54 5.86
CA GLN A 601 7.95 -29.00 5.71
C GLN A 601 9.20 -29.60 5.06
N ILE A 602 9.68 -28.97 3.97
CA ILE A 602 10.85 -29.43 3.20
C ILE A 602 12.12 -29.32 4.04
N ARG A 603 12.28 -28.22 4.79
CA ARG A 603 13.46 -27.92 5.61
C ARG A 603 13.09 -27.98 7.10
N SER A 604 12.66 -29.16 7.54
CA SER A 604 12.16 -29.38 8.90
C SER A 604 13.09 -28.79 9.98
N GLY A 605 12.51 -27.99 10.89
CA GLY A 605 13.24 -27.33 11.97
C GLY A 605 14.06 -26.10 11.55
N LYS A 606 13.98 -25.66 10.30
CA LYS A 606 14.61 -24.42 9.80
C LYS A 606 13.58 -23.33 9.58
N ARG A 607 14.04 -22.07 9.60
CA ARG A 607 13.21 -20.93 9.23
C ARG A 607 13.10 -20.90 7.69
N PRO A 608 11.89 -20.82 7.11
CA PRO A 608 11.70 -20.64 5.69
C PRO A 608 12.17 -19.24 5.28
N VAL A 609 12.63 -19.13 4.03
CA VAL A 609 12.95 -17.87 3.36
C VAL A 609 12.20 -17.87 2.05
N ALA A 610 11.19 -17.01 1.96
CA ALA A 610 10.46 -16.73 0.74
C ALA A 610 10.60 -15.23 0.44
N ILE A 611 11.05 -14.89 -0.77
CA ILE A 611 11.21 -13.51 -1.23
C ILE A 611 10.21 -13.30 -2.37
N SER A 612 9.29 -12.35 -2.22
CA SER A 612 8.12 -12.17 -3.10
C SER A 612 8.05 -10.80 -3.72
N ARG A 613 7.58 -10.72 -4.98
CA ARG A 613 7.35 -9.44 -5.65
C ARG A 613 6.05 -8.81 -5.16
N SER A 614 4.93 -9.48 -5.39
CA SER A 614 3.62 -9.00 -5.01
C SER A 614 3.33 -9.20 -3.53
N THR A 615 2.67 -8.21 -2.91
CA THR A 615 2.42 -8.18 -1.46
C THR A 615 1.05 -7.57 -1.11
N PHE A 616 0.53 -7.93 0.08
CA PHE A 616 -0.70 -7.42 0.69
C PHE A 616 -0.49 -7.32 2.22
N PRO A 617 -1.30 -6.57 3.00
CA PRO A 617 -1.20 -6.54 4.45
C PRO A 617 -1.06 -7.94 5.08
N GLY A 618 -0.09 -8.07 5.98
CA GLY A 618 0.28 -9.34 6.65
C GLY A 618 1.33 -10.19 5.92
N HIS A 619 1.75 -9.79 4.72
CA HIS A 619 2.71 -10.57 3.93
C HIS A 619 4.04 -10.84 4.66
N GLY A 620 4.53 -9.87 5.44
CA GLY A 620 5.76 -10.00 6.22
C GLY A 620 5.77 -11.10 7.27
N HIS A 621 4.59 -11.63 7.63
CA HIS A 621 4.47 -12.81 8.48
C HIS A 621 4.92 -14.10 7.78
N TYR A 622 4.85 -14.15 6.45
CA TYR A 622 5.07 -15.36 5.65
C TYR A 622 6.30 -15.26 4.75
N ALA A 623 6.53 -14.09 4.16
CA ALA A 623 7.56 -13.85 3.17
C ALA A 623 8.10 -12.42 3.26
N SER A 624 9.13 -12.16 2.50
CA SER A 624 9.88 -10.90 2.44
C SER A 624 9.81 -10.34 1.03
N HIS A 625 10.42 -9.18 0.76
CA HIS A 625 10.14 -8.44 -0.47
C HIS A 625 11.41 -7.81 -1.08
N TRP A 626 11.41 -7.62 -2.40
CA TRP A 626 12.34 -6.71 -3.07
C TRP A 626 11.55 -5.76 -3.95
N THR A 627 12.04 -4.53 -4.13
CA THR A 627 11.28 -3.44 -4.76
C THR A 627 11.10 -3.57 -6.28
N GLY A 628 11.32 -4.76 -6.85
CA GLY A 628 11.19 -5.06 -8.26
C GLY A 628 12.25 -4.41 -9.15
N ASP A 629 11.87 -4.26 -10.41
CA ASP A 629 12.74 -4.02 -11.57
C ASP A 629 13.18 -2.55 -11.69
N VAL A 630 13.84 -2.04 -10.65
CA VAL A 630 14.35 -0.66 -10.58
C VAL A 630 15.39 -0.38 -11.66
N PHE A 631 15.49 0.88 -12.11
CA PHE A 631 16.49 1.25 -13.11
C PHE A 631 17.84 1.56 -12.47
N SER A 632 18.92 1.33 -13.23
CA SER A 632 20.29 1.72 -12.90
C SER A 632 20.48 3.24 -12.98
N THR A 633 19.80 4.00 -12.12
CA THR A 633 19.87 5.45 -12.04
C THR A 633 20.06 5.96 -10.61
N TRP A 634 20.63 7.16 -10.47
CA TRP A 634 20.73 7.86 -9.18
C TRP A 634 19.38 8.14 -8.54
N ASN A 635 18.33 8.31 -9.35
CA ASN A 635 17.00 8.61 -8.84
C ASN A 635 16.36 7.35 -8.20
N ASP A 636 16.49 6.20 -8.83
CA ASP A 636 16.04 4.91 -8.29
C ASP A 636 16.79 4.56 -7.01
N MET A 637 18.13 4.72 -7.00
CA MET A 637 18.93 4.56 -5.79
C MET A 637 18.42 5.47 -4.66
N LYS A 638 18.12 6.74 -4.95
CA LYS A 638 17.57 7.68 -3.96
C LYS A 638 16.19 7.25 -3.45
N LEU A 639 15.29 6.84 -4.34
CA LEU A 639 13.90 6.51 -4.00
C LEU A 639 13.78 5.17 -3.26
N SER A 640 14.75 4.26 -3.45
CA SER A 640 14.82 2.99 -2.71
C SER A 640 14.74 3.18 -1.19
N VAL A 641 15.36 4.23 -0.65
CA VAL A 641 15.36 4.55 0.78
C VAL A 641 13.93 4.77 1.28
N ALA A 642 13.14 5.55 0.55
CA ALA A 642 11.75 5.82 0.93
C ALA A 642 10.87 4.57 0.81
N GLN A 643 11.09 3.76 -0.23
CA GLN A 643 10.33 2.52 -0.44
C GLN A 643 10.61 1.50 0.66
N ILE A 644 11.89 1.27 1.02
CA ILE A 644 12.31 0.37 2.10
C ILE A 644 11.74 0.82 3.46
N LEU A 645 11.73 2.13 3.75
CA LEU A 645 11.12 2.67 4.96
C LEU A 645 9.60 2.45 4.99
N ASN A 646 8.91 2.62 3.85
CA ASN A 646 7.47 2.33 3.76
C ASN A 646 7.18 0.84 4.02
N PHE A 647 7.97 -0.08 3.46
CA PHE A 647 7.80 -1.51 3.71
C PHE A 647 8.05 -1.92 5.17
N ASN A 648 8.96 -1.24 5.87
CA ASN A 648 9.09 -1.40 7.32
C ASN A 648 7.81 -0.98 8.06
N LEU A 649 7.12 0.09 7.63
CA LEU A 649 5.82 0.47 8.18
C LEU A 649 4.73 -0.57 7.86
N PHE A 650 4.80 -1.21 6.70
CA PHE A 650 3.86 -2.26 6.27
C PHE A 650 4.09 -3.61 6.95
N GLY A 651 5.11 -3.73 7.80
CA GLY A 651 5.43 -4.98 8.49
C GLY A 651 6.26 -5.95 7.65
N ILE A 652 7.00 -5.48 6.65
CA ILE A 652 7.88 -6.28 5.80
C ILE A 652 9.31 -5.72 5.92
N PRO A 653 9.98 -5.93 7.07
CA PRO A 653 11.26 -5.29 7.36
C PRO A 653 12.43 -5.89 6.59
N PHE A 654 12.36 -7.17 6.22
CA PHE A 654 13.36 -7.82 5.37
C PHE A 654 13.06 -7.46 3.91
N VAL A 655 13.52 -6.27 3.50
CA VAL A 655 13.24 -5.65 2.21
C VAL A 655 14.46 -4.90 1.68
N GLY A 656 14.62 -4.88 0.36
CA GLY A 656 15.73 -4.22 -0.33
C GLY A 656 15.40 -3.93 -1.79
N ALA A 657 16.25 -3.14 -2.44
CA ALA A 657 16.24 -2.94 -3.89
C ALA A 657 17.38 -3.72 -4.53
N ASP A 658 17.27 -4.02 -5.82
CA ASP A 658 18.37 -4.60 -6.58
C ASP A 658 19.52 -3.60 -6.66
N ILE A 659 20.59 -3.90 -5.91
CA ILE A 659 21.76 -3.04 -5.75
C ILE A 659 22.42 -2.87 -7.13
N CYS A 660 22.77 -1.62 -7.45
CA CYS A 660 23.27 -1.14 -8.73
C CYS A 660 22.20 -0.93 -9.83
N GLY A 661 20.96 -1.39 -9.60
CA GLY A 661 19.82 -1.30 -10.51
C GLY A 661 19.64 -2.58 -11.34
N PHE A 662 18.40 -2.94 -11.65
CA PHE A 662 18.09 -4.12 -12.47
C PHE A 662 18.09 -3.77 -13.97
N ASN A 663 17.34 -2.71 -14.33
CA ASN A 663 17.15 -2.28 -15.70
C ASN A 663 18.22 -1.30 -16.17
N GLY A 664 18.83 -1.59 -17.32
CA GLY A 664 19.84 -0.72 -17.96
C GLY A 664 21.22 -0.82 -17.32
N ASN A 665 22.24 -0.36 -18.06
CA ASN A 665 23.63 -0.45 -17.62
C ASN A 665 23.94 0.52 -16.48
N THR A 666 24.45 -0.01 -15.38
CA THR A 666 25.00 0.79 -14.29
C THR A 666 26.35 1.42 -14.65
N THR A 667 26.86 2.31 -13.80
CA THR A 667 28.23 2.83 -13.88
C THR A 667 29.02 2.42 -12.65
N ALA A 668 30.35 2.37 -12.73
CA ALA A 668 31.19 2.05 -11.58
C ALA A 668 30.92 3.00 -10.39
N GLU A 669 30.73 4.30 -10.65
CA GLU A 669 30.41 5.28 -9.60
C GLU A 669 29.03 5.03 -8.96
N LEU A 670 27.99 4.83 -9.78
CA LEU A 670 26.64 4.55 -9.28
C LEU A 670 26.64 3.25 -8.47
N CYS A 671 27.21 2.18 -9.02
CA CYS A 671 27.23 0.87 -8.37
C CYS A 671 28.06 0.88 -7.08
N ALA A 672 29.16 1.63 -7.02
CA ALA A 672 29.91 1.84 -5.78
C ALA A 672 29.07 2.56 -4.71
N ARG A 673 28.34 3.63 -5.07
CA ARG A 673 27.44 4.32 -4.12
C ARG A 673 26.25 3.47 -3.71
N TRP A 674 25.67 2.73 -4.64
CA TRP A 674 24.55 1.87 -4.34
C TRP A 674 24.99 0.68 -3.48
N SER A 675 26.19 0.14 -3.68
CA SER A 675 26.74 -0.90 -2.80
C SER A 675 26.96 -0.38 -1.38
N GLN A 676 27.49 0.84 -1.23
CA GLN A 676 27.62 1.50 0.09
C GLN A 676 26.27 1.65 0.80
N LEU A 677 25.22 2.06 0.08
CA LEU A 677 23.86 2.18 0.61
C LEU A 677 23.24 0.80 0.89
N GLY A 678 23.38 -0.12 -0.07
CA GLY A 678 22.74 -1.43 -0.10
C GLY A 678 23.30 -2.40 0.95
N ALA A 679 24.51 -2.16 1.45
CA ALA A 679 25.04 -2.83 2.64
C ALA A 679 24.22 -2.52 3.91
N PHE A 680 23.40 -1.47 3.92
CA PHE A 680 22.49 -1.13 5.02
C PHE A 680 21.02 -1.47 4.74
N TYR A 681 20.72 -2.06 3.57
CA TYR A 681 19.39 -2.62 3.36
C TYR A 681 19.21 -3.86 4.23
N PRO A 682 18.04 -4.04 4.87
CA PRO A 682 17.75 -5.26 5.60
C PRO A 682 17.88 -6.53 4.75
N PHE A 683 17.47 -6.46 3.49
CA PHE A 683 17.74 -7.47 2.46
C PHE A 683 18.73 -6.89 1.43
N SER A 684 19.93 -7.45 1.37
CA SER A 684 21.03 -6.92 0.54
C SER A 684 21.32 -7.86 -0.63
N ARG A 685 20.74 -7.54 -1.81
CA ARG A 685 20.93 -8.31 -3.05
C ARG A 685 21.42 -7.41 -4.19
N ASN A 686 22.50 -7.81 -4.85
CA ASN A 686 22.81 -7.32 -6.19
C ASN A 686 22.18 -8.28 -7.21
N HIS A 687 21.33 -7.73 -8.07
CA HIS A 687 20.64 -8.45 -9.14
C HIS A 687 20.54 -7.56 -10.37
N ASN A 688 20.45 -8.17 -11.55
CA ASN A 688 20.71 -7.52 -12.82
C ASN A 688 19.90 -8.19 -13.94
N SER A 689 19.45 -7.42 -14.93
CA SER A 689 18.72 -7.93 -16.11
C SER A 689 19.64 -8.72 -17.07
N ASP A 690 19.07 -9.47 -18.02
CA ASP A 690 19.80 -10.31 -18.99
C ASP A 690 20.47 -9.51 -20.11
N ASP A 691 19.97 -8.32 -20.40
CA ASP A 691 20.41 -7.44 -21.49
C ASP A 691 21.45 -6.37 -21.09
N THR A 692 21.99 -6.46 -19.87
CA THR A 692 22.92 -5.48 -19.29
C THR A 692 24.35 -6.01 -19.12
N ILE A 693 25.30 -5.08 -18.97
CA ILE A 693 26.68 -5.39 -18.57
C ILE A 693 26.71 -6.10 -17.20
N GLU A 694 27.76 -6.88 -16.95
CA GLU A 694 27.97 -7.51 -15.64
C GLU A 694 28.18 -6.44 -14.56
N GLN A 695 27.59 -6.64 -13.37
CA GLN A 695 27.68 -5.69 -12.25
C GLN A 695 27.88 -6.36 -10.88
N ASP A 696 28.30 -7.64 -10.85
CA ASP A 696 28.81 -8.23 -9.62
C ASP A 696 30.03 -7.43 -9.12
N PRO A 697 30.36 -7.50 -7.81
CA PRO A 697 31.30 -6.58 -7.18
C PRO A 697 32.69 -6.44 -7.84
N VAL A 698 33.10 -7.39 -8.69
CA VAL A 698 34.41 -7.42 -9.35
C VAL A 698 34.35 -6.97 -10.83
N SER A 699 33.18 -6.99 -11.47
CA SER A 699 33.07 -6.85 -12.94
C SER A 699 33.29 -5.42 -13.45
N LEU A 700 33.11 -4.41 -12.60
CA LEU A 700 33.18 -3.00 -13.00
C LEU A 700 34.56 -2.35 -12.75
N GLY A 701 35.55 -3.15 -12.35
CA GLY A 701 36.92 -2.70 -12.08
C GLY A 701 37.38 -3.02 -10.63
N PRO A 702 38.70 -3.04 -10.38
CA PRO A 702 39.28 -3.30 -9.05
C PRO A 702 39.04 -2.18 -8.04
#